data_AF-A2DFP0-F1
#
_entry.id   AF-A2DFP0-F1
#
_cell.length_a   1.000
_cell.length_b   1.000
_cell.length_c   1.000
_cell.angle_alpha   90.00
_cell.angle_beta   90.00
_cell.angle_gamma   90.00
#
_symmetry.space_group_name_H-M   'P 1'
#
loop_
_entity.id
_entity.type
_entity.pdbx_description
1 polymer ?
#
loop_
_entity_poly.entity_id
_entity_poly.type
_entity_poly.pdbx_seq_one_letter_code
_entity_poly.pdbx_strand_id
1 'polypeptide(L)'
;MFYGCKDAITSISFEKGSLLKSISKYCFAQSALESVDMSSCSELTFLNAAVFYQCAKLSSIKLPPNLIRIGTACFQDTTNLIEIELPDSVTTLDGSSKLGRTFGNSALTRITISRNSNLTTIESDVFANSNLDFFFIPSLCTKLDPSSLAGCPLNEIAIDERNQAYKTDGKIIYSGAENNTLFFVSSTKTGSFTIPSFVTRISSSAARGASLSEIIMHDDITNVYSWCFSGNPIITFSFPKQITLVASSMFRGCRYLTTVYFTKNITVIQDSAFYDCFELKNIELPPNLTEIGNSAFYKCRSLTHISLTESLQTLGDGVFNLITNIEIDSQNPNFFIDEFVMYRDNNQTVFTYLGSNTNYDVIIRSDCTAIASNTFLSKKLKNVYFENNENMEIRANAFDYSTIVSIEMPPGLSLIGDSAFSNCQNLVNVTFQGNKLTTIPDYCFYNSKNLKYITLPKSIEKIGNYAFQDCTNLGDIGLSSLSSLNSIGISAFMSSGLTTANLPNSLNYVGTSAFNNSKIQDLSISCNISQMMCQYCTSLTTLDLREGVFQISLFAFNGCKSLEGFTIPKTLLTIGSFSFQNCEQLSEVNMVTNCNLKTVEGGCFTGCFNLKEIKLSPAEANFSFYNGALMNYIQTKLIVFIPYSEIKNFMVPSEMEVIGSYAFMGSPQLMRVFFSGSKIKRIDYQAFKNCPNLNFVFFASSKIDVAFGSEVFSGCYNLVKCGGFSAPSSVRNTLIAQGIPKIAFNNECDISVTCKIQPQFKISTMYLFPFIQMLI
;
A
#
# COMPACT_ATOMS: atom_id res chain seq x y z
N MET A 1 14.83 -11.35 3.10
CA MET A 1 13.44 -10.84 3.13
C MET A 1 12.59 -11.91 2.45
N PHE A 2 11.65 -12.51 3.18
CA PHE A 2 10.77 -13.61 2.74
C PHE A 2 9.33 -13.12 2.50
N TYR A 3 9.20 -11.86 2.08
CA TYR A 3 7.92 -11.22 1.81
C TYR A 3 7.18 -11.99 0.71
N GLY A 4 5.94 -12.41 0.98
CA GLY A 4 5.10 -13.09 0.00
C GLY A 4 5.55 -14.51 -0.35
N CYS A 5 6.39 -15.16 0.47
CA CYS A 5 6.75 -16.58 0.30
C CYS A 5 5.55 -17.50 0.64
N LYS A 6 4.61 -17.62 -0.30
CA LYS A 6 3.30 -18.27 -0.10
C LYS A 6 3.29 -19.80 -0.15
N ASP A 7 4.33 -20.45 -0.73
CA ASP A 7 4.28 -21.90 -0.99
C ASP A 7 5.54 -22.68 -0.59
N ALA A 8 6.58 -22.03 -0.03
CA ALA A 8 7.91 -22.64 0.12
C ALA A 8 8.42 -22.83 1.56
N ILE A 9 7.97 -22.01 2.52
CA ILE A 9 8.49 -22.03 3.90
C ILE A 9 7.31 -22.06 4.87
N THR A 10 7.16 -23.18 5.58
CA THR A 10 6.10 -23.40 6.58
C THR A 10 6.62 -23.30 8.01
N SER A 11 7.93 -23.39 8.24
CA SER A 11 8.51 -23.24 9.57
C SER A 11 9.89 -22.57 9.53
N ILE A 12 10.20 -21.81 10.57
CA ILE A 12 11.54 -21.22 10.77
C ILE A 12 12.01 -21.51 12.19
N SER A 13 13.28 -21.92 12.32
CA SER A 13 13.98 -22.06 13.59
C SER A 13 15.40 -21.54 13.45
N PHE A 14 15.97 -21.00 14.53
CA PHE A 14 17.34 -20.47 14.52
C PHE A 14 18.30 -21.42 15.23
N GLU A 15 19.55 -21.45 14.76
CA GLU A 15 20.61 -22.21 15.40
C GLU A 15 20.90 -21.70 16.82
N LYS A 16 21.36 -22.60 17.69
CA LYS A 16 21.73 -22.26 19.06
C LYS A 16 22.85 -21.22 19.06
N GLY A 17 22.66 -20.12 19.78
CA GLY A 17 23.63 -19.02 19.83
C GLY A 17 23.56 -18.07 18.64
N SER A 18 22.41 -18.00 17.96
CA SER A 18 22.19 -17.07 16.84
C SER A 18 22.55 -15.63 17.20
N LEU A 19 23.43 -15.02 16.40
CA LEU A 19 23.87 -13.62 16.52
C LEU A 19 22.91 -12.64 15.81
N LEU A 20 21.63 -13.02 15.65
CA LEU A 20 20.64 -12.19 14.99
C LEU A 20 20.30 -10.98 15.87
N LYS A 21 20.73 -9.79 15.45
CA LYS A 21 20.52 -8.53 16.20
C LYS A 21 19.30 -7.75 15.75
N SER A 22 18.86 -7.93 14.51
CA SER A 22 17.78 -7.13 13.94
C SER A 22 17.00 -7.89 12.89
N ILE A 23 15.73 -7.51 12.73
CA ILE A 23 14.85 -7.97 11.67
C ILE A 23 14.23 -6.75 10.99
N SER A 24 14.17 -6.76 9.66
CA SER A 24 13.59 -5.66 8.90
C SER A 24 12.06 -5.68 8.97
N LYS A 25 11.45 -4.52 8.72
CA LYS A 25 10.01 -4.40 8.46
C LYS A 25 9.58 -5.40 7.37
N TYR A 26 8.38 -5.98 7.49
CA TYR A 26 7.81 -6.92 6.52
C TYR A 26 8.64 -8.19 6.22
N CYS A 27 9.62 -8.54 7.07
CA CYS A 27 10.55 -9.62 6.76
C CYS A 27 9.87 -10.93 6.36
N PHE A 28 8.77 -11.29 7.04
CA PHE A 28 8.01 -12.52 6.79
C PHE A 28 6.56 -12.25 6.38
N ALA A 29 6.19 -11.01 6.07
CA ALA A 29 4.80 -10.66 5.81
C ALA A 29 4.24 -11.44 4.61
N GLN A 30 2.96 -11.83 4.70
CA GLN A 30 2.23 -12.62 3.69
C GLN A 30 2.90 -13.97 3.35
N SER A 31 3.64 -14.56 4.29
CA SER A 31 4.24 -15.89 4.12
C SER A 31 3.29 -17.01 4.55
N ALA A 32 3.59 -18.24 4.13
CA ALA A 32 2.88 -19.44 4.56
C ALA A 32 3.45 -20.10 5.82
N LEU A 33 4.12 -19.32 6.67
CA LEU A 33 4.63 -19.81 7.95
C LEU A 33 3.48 -20.30 8.82
N GLU A 34 3.63 -21.52 9.32
CA GLU A 34 2.76 -22.18 10.30
C GLU A 34 3.40 -22.10 11.70
N SER A 35 4.74 -22.15 11.78
CA SER A 35 5.48 -22.06 13.05
C SER A 35 6.78 -21.27 12.96
N VAL A 36 7.13 -20.55 14.04
CA VAL A 36 8.39 -19.81 14.15
C VAL A 36 8.99 -19.98 15.54
N ASP A 37 10.22 -20.49 15.63
CA ASP A 37 10.95 -20.63 16.89
C ASP A 37 12.17 -19.68 16.92
N MET A 38 12.02 -18.56 17.63
CA MET A 38 13.09 -17.56 17.84
C MET A 38 13.71 -17.65 19.24
N SER A 39 13.51 -18.74 19.96
CA SER A 39 14.02 -18.91 21.33
C SER A 39 15.55 -18.84 21.44
N SER A 40 16.27 -19.12 20.35
CA SER A 40 17.74 -19.05 20.28
C SER A 40 18.29 -17.67 19.90
N CYS A 41 17.45 -16.66 19.64
CA CYS A 41 17.84 -15.32 19.19
C CYS A 41 18.04 -14.35 20.37
N SER A 42 18.99 -14.61 21.27
CA SER A 42 19.17 -13.81 22.50
C SER A 42 19.60 -12.35 22.27
N GLU A 43 20.13 -12.01 21.09
CA GLU A 43 20.54 -10.64 20.74
C GLU A 43 19.42 -9.85 20.04
N LEU A 44 18.30 -10.48 19.69
CA LEU A 44 17.18 -9.83 19.01
C LEU A 44 16.25 -9.17 20.04
N THR A 45 16.37 -7.86 20.19
CA THR A 45 15.63 -7.08 21.20
C THR A 45 14.39 -6.37 20.66
N PHE A 46 14.19 -6.34 19.34
CA PHE A 46 13.04 -5.67 18.72
C PHE A 46 12.49 -6.48 17.54
N LEU A 47 11.20 -6.85 17.62
CA LEU A 47 10.43 -7.28 16.46
C LEU A 47 9.86 -6.05 15.78
N ASN A 48 10.40 -5.73 14.60
CA ASN A 48 10.04 -4.52 13.86
C ASN A 48 8.57 -4.53 13.39
N ALA A 49 8.12 -3.41 12.82
CA ALA A 49 6.76 -3.29 12.32
C ALA A 49 6.45 -4.32 11.22
N ALA A 50 5.22 -4.84 11.25
CA ALA A 50 4.67 -5.71 10.22
C ALA A 50 5.52 -6.97 9.88
N VAL A 51 6.33 -7.48 10.81
CA VAL A 51 7.22 -8.62 10.54
C VAL A 51 6.46 -9.87 10.09
N PHE A 52 5.33 -10.21 10.74
CA PHE A 52 4.45 -11.33 10.42
C PHE A 52 3.06 -10.85 9.93
N TYR A 53 3.00 -9.67 9.33
CA TYR A 53 1.77 -9.09 8.79
C TYR A 53 1.13 -10.03 7.77
N GLN A 54 -0.15 -10.35 7.93
CA GLN A 54 -0.91 -11.26 7.07
C GLN A 54 -0.32 -12.67 6.94
N CYS A 55 0.38 -13.15 7.96
CA CYS A 55 0.78 -14.56 8.08
C CYS A 55 -0.41 -15.41 8.58
N ALA A 56 -1.44 -15.55 7.75
CA ALA A 56 -2.72 -16.17 8.12
C ALA A 56 -2.59 -17.62 8.64
N LYS A 57 -1.56 -18.36 8.20
CA LYS A 57 -1.30 -19.76 8.60
C LYS A 57 -0.55 -19.90 9.93
N LEU A 58 0.05 -18.83 10.44
CA LEU A 58 0.91 -18.88 11.61
C LEU A 58 0.07 -19.27 12.82
N SER A 59 0.35 -20.44 13.41
CA SER A 59 -0.39 -20.98 14.55
C SER A 59 0.46 -21.11 15.80
N SER A 60 1.79 -21.05 15.69
CA SER A 60 2.70 -21.13 16.83
C SER A 60 3.92 -20.23 16.66
N ILE A 61 4.28 -19.50 17.72
CA ILE A 61 5.51 -18.71 17.77
C ILE A 61 6.17 -18.78 19.13
N LYS A 62 7.49 -18.96 19.17
CA LYS A 62 8.32 -18.72 20.36
C LYS A 62 9.15 -17.46 20.16
N LEU A 63 8.96 -16.48 21.04
CA LEU A 63 9.61 -15.17 20.95
C LEU A 63 11.08 -15.23 21.45
N PRO A 64 11.93 -14.28 21.02
CA PRO A 64 13.28 -14.13 21.57
C PRO A 64 13.27 -13.86 23.08
N PRO A 65 14.15 -14.49 23.88
CA PRO A 65 14.09 -14.41 25.35
C PRO A 65 14.42 -13.03 25.93
N ASN A 66 15.17 -12.19 25.20
CA ASN A 66 15.54 -10.82 25.60
C ASN A 66 14.79 -9.75 24.78
N LEU A 67 13.64 -10.11 24.20
CA LEU A 67 12.84 -9.19 23.42
C LEU A 67 12.34 -8.04 24.29
N ILE A 68 12.62 -6.80 23.89
CA ILE A 68 12.21 -5.58 24.62
C ILE A 68 10.92 -5.02 24.04
N ARG A 69 10.75 -5.07 22.71
CA ARG A 69 9.66 -4.36 22.02
C ARG A 69 9.05 -5.17 20.88
N ILE A 70 7.74 -5.08 20.71
CA ILE A 70 7.00 -5.61 19.56
C ILE A 70 6.38 -4.44 18.78
N GLY A 71 6.71 -4.34 17.50
CA GLY A 71 6.34 -3.24 16.62
C GLY A 71 4.90 -3.30 16.10
N THR A 72 4.40 -2.14 15.66
CA THR A 72 3.06 -1.99 15.07
C THR A 72 2.80 -2.98 13.93
N ALA A 73 1.57 -3.47 13.81
CA ALA A 73 1.12 -4.45 12.81
C ALA A 73 1.92 -5.77 12.73
N CYS A 74 2.78 -6.07 13.71
CA CYS A 74 3.69 -7.22 13.67
C CYS A 74 2.94 -8.54 13.46
N PHE A 75 1.80 -8.73 14.13
CA PHE A 75 0.93 -9.91 14.05
C PHE A 75 -0.48 -9.54 13.55
N GLN A 76 -0.58 -8.52 12.70
CA GLN A 76 -1.87 -8.20 12.11
C GLN A 76 -2.30 -9.29 11.12
N ASP A 77 -3.59 -9.63 11.12
CA ASP A 77 -4.21 -10.62 10.24
C ASP A 77 -3.58 -12.03 10.39
N THR A 78 -3.08 -12.39 11.59
CA THR A 78 -2.63 -13.75 11.93
C THR A 78 -3.81 -14.60 12.41
N THR A 79 -4.65 -15.02 11.47
CA THR A 79 -5.95 -15.66 11.73
C THR A 79 -5.90 -17.07 12.31
N ASN A 80 -4.72 -17.68 12.44
CA ASN A 80 -4.54 -18.99 13.08
C ASN A 80 -3.77 -18.92 14.41
N LEU A 81 -3.22 -17.75 14.76
CA LEU A 81 -2.42 -17.59 15.98
C LEU A 81 -3.36 -17.35 17.16
N ILE A 82 -3.63 -18.41 17.92
CA ILE A 82 -4.60 -18.40 19.02
C ILE A 82 -3.98 -18.00 20.36
N GLU A 83 -2.69 -18.23 20.55
CA GLU A 83 -1.98 -17.94 21.80
C GLU A 83 -0.57 -17.40 21.54
N ILE A 84 -0.10 -16.56 22.46
CA ILE A 84 1.28 -16.07 22.48
C ILE A 84 1.77 -15.90 23.93
N GLU A 85 3.01 -16.30 24.19
CA GLU A 85 3.68 -16.08 25.46
C GLU A 85 4.68 -14.93 25.34
N LEU A 86 4.51 -13.88 26.16
CA LEU A 86 5.45 -12.77 26.19
C LEU A 86 6.62 -13.10 27.14
N PRO A 87 7.88 -12.97 26.67
CA PRO A 87 9.02 -13.08 27.57
C PRO A 87 9.05 -11.91 28.55
N ASP A 88 9.54 -12.16 29.78
CA ASP A 88 9.57 -11.16 30.86
C ASP A 88 10.35 -9.90 30.50
N SER A 89 11.24 -9.95 29.51
CA SER A 89 12.01 -8.81 29.01
C SER A 89 11.20 -7.76 28.26
N VAL A 90 9.99 -8.09 27.76
CA VAL A 90 9.19 -7.14 26.96
C VAL A 90 8.75 -5.98 27.84
N THR A 91 9.08 -4.76 27.42
CA THR A 91 8.70 -3.52 28.11
C THR A 91 7.61 -2.74 27.40
N THR A 92 7.49 -2.90 26.07
CA THR A 92 6.56 -2.12 25.23
C THR A 92 5.91 -2.96 24.14
N LEU A 93 4.59 -2.80 23.99
CA LEU A 93 3.82 -3.20 22.82
C LEU A 93 3.36 -1.96 22.06
N ASP A 94 3.81 -1.82 20.81
CA ASP A 94 3.46 -0.67 19.95
C ASP A 94 2.00 -0.71 19.54
N GLY A 95 1.41 0.47 19.32
CA GLY A 95 -0.02 0.60 19.06
C GLY A 95 -0.39 0.64 17.58
N SER A 96 -1.54 1.27 17.33
CA SER A 96 -2.07 1.54 16.00
C SER A 96 -1.21 2.53 15.23
N SER A 97 -0.96 2.25 13.96
CA SER A 97 -0.31 3.17 13.03
C SER A 97 -0.98 3.10 11.65
N LYS A 98 -0.47 3.85 10.66
CA LYS A 98 -0.89 3.71 9.25
C LYS A 98 -0.69 2.29 8.70
N LEU A 99 0.12 1.46 9.36
CA LEU A 99 0.36 0.07 8.98
C LEU A 99 -0.68 -0.89 9.56
N GLY A 100 -1.42 -0.44 10.58
CA GLY A 100 -2.40 -1.22 11.31
C GLY A 100 -2.05 -1.40 12.79
N ARG A 101 -2.59 -2.44 13.43
CA ARG A 101 -2.53 -2.68 14.89
C ARG A 101 -1.69 -3.93 15.17
N THR A 102 -0.90 -3.94 16.24
CA THR A 102 0.04 -5.03 16.53
C THR A 102 -0.57 -6.43 16.46
N PHE A 103 -1.76 -6.64 17.02
CA PHE A 103 -2.52 -7.89 16.90
C PHE A 103 -3.88 -7.70 16.20
N GLY A 104 -4.01 -6.69 15.34
CA GLY A 104 -5.27 -6.38 14.66
C GLY A 104 -5.80 -7.55 13.83
N ASN A 105 -7.09 -7.87 13.95
CA ASN A 105 -7.74 -8.99 13.25
C ASN A 105 -7.04 -10.35 13.42
N SER A 106 -6.26 -10.54 14.49
CA SER A 106 -5.70 -11.84 14.84
C SER A 106 -6.77 -12.75 15.45
N ALA A 107 -6.53 -14.07 15.43
CA ALA A 107 -7.38 -15.03 16.14
C ALA A 107 -6.99 -15.22 17.61
N LEU A 108 -6.22 -14.27 18.16
CA LEU A 108 -5.66 -14.37 19.50
C LEU A 108 -6.78 -14.45 20.53
N THR A 109 -6.78 -15.52 21.32
CA THR A 109 -7.69 -15.77 22.44
C THR A 109 -6.96 -15.74 23.78
N ARG A 110 -5.65 -16.00 23.78
CA ARG A 110 -4.82 -16.01 24.98
C ARG A 110 -3.52 -15.26 24.78
N ILE A 111 -3.14 -14.47 25.76
CA ILE A 111 -1.80 -13.92 25.90
C ILE A 111 -1.26 -14.21 27.30
N THR A 112 -0.11 -14.87 27.37
CA THR A 112 0.51 -15.19 28.65
C THR A 112 1.48 -14.07 29.02
N ILE A 113 1.19 -13.42 30.15
CA ILE A 113 2.02 -12.37 30.75
C ILE A 113 2.37 -12.83 32.16
N SER A 114 3.66 -12.98 32.44
CA SER A 114 4.16 -13.37 33.75
C SER A 114 3.91 -12.31 34.81
N ARG A 115 3.78 -12.75 36.07
CA ARG A 115 3.75 -11.88 37.25
C ARG A 115 5.02 -11.01 37.39
N ASN A 116 6.14 -11.47 36.85
CA ASN A 116 7.44 -10.77 36.89
C ASN A 116 7.76 -10.02 35.59
N SER A 117 6.79 -9.89 34.68
CA SER A 117 6.97 -9.19 33.40
C SER A 117 7.44 -7.75 33.60
N ASN A 118 8.39 -7.32 32.77
CA ASN A 118 8.87 -5.94 32.68
C ASN A 118 7.96 -5.04 31.83
N LEU A 119 6.77 -5.51 31.44
CA LEU A 119 5.86 -4.76 30.60
C LEU A 119 5.42 -3.48 31.31
N THR A 120 5.79 -2.34 30.72
CA THR A 120 5.47 -1.01 31.27
C THR A 120 4.39 -0.30 30.47
N THR A 121 4.38 -0.51 29.15
CA THR A 121 3.60 0.27 28.19
C THR A 121 2.88 -0.62 27.19
N ILE A 122 1.58 -0.41 27.03
CA ILE A 122 0.75 -1.00 25.98
C ILE A 122 0.04 0.17 25.30
N GLU A 123 0.43 0.45 24.05
CA GLU A 123 -0.07 1.58 23.28
C GLU A 123 -1.49 1.34 22.70
N SER A 124 -1.96 2.26 21.85
CA SER A 124 -3.34 2.28 21.34
C SER A 124 -3.73 1.07 20.49
N ASP A 125 -4.96 0.60 20.65
CA ASP A 125 -5.61 -0.50 19.90
C ASP A 125 -4.79 -1.81 19.73
N VAL A 126 -3.77 -2.07 20.57
CA VAL A 126 -2.87 -3.25 20.44
C VAL A 126 -3.65 -4.55 20.25
N PHE A 127 -4.68 -4.76 21.07
CA PHE A 127 -5.55 -5.94 21.06
C PHE A 127 -6.99 -5.62 20.66
N ALA A 128 -7.30 -4.41 20.19
CA ALA A 128 -8.68 -4.00 19.97
C ALA A 128 -9.43 -4.97 19.02
N ASN A 129 -10.63 -5.39 19.43
CA ASN A 129 -11.48 -6.37 18.75
C ASN A 129 -10.82 -7.74 18.53
N SER A 130 -9.80 -8.10 19.34
CA SER A 130 -9.32 -9.49 19.42
C SER A 130 -10.29 -10.35 20.22
N ASN A 131 -10.11 -11.68 20.17
CA ASN A 131 -10.95 -12.65 20.86
C ASN A 131 -10.42 -13.04 22.25
N LEU A 132 -9.62 -12.15 22.88
CA LEU A 132 -9.05 -12.42 24.19
C LEU A 132 -10.16 -12.70 25.22
N ASP A 133 -10.04 -13.82 25.93
CA ASP A 133 -10.96 -14.22 27.01
C ASP A 133 -10.46 -13.82 28.41
N PHE A 134 -9.15 -13.67 28.56
CA PHE A 134 -8.45 -13.31 29.79
C PHE A 134 -7.33 -12.32 29.52
N PHE A 135 -7.10 -11.40 30.45
CA PHE A 135 -5.97 -10.47 30.39
C PHE A 135 -5.37 -10.22 31.78
N PHE A 136 -4.04 -10.28 31.87
CA PHE A 136 -3.30 -10.00 33.10
C PHE A 136 -2.47 -8.71 32.98
N ILE A 137 -2.64 -7.79 33.92
CA ILE A 137 -1.85 -6.55 34.01
C ILE A 137 -0.76 -6.72 35.08
N PRO A 138 0.55 -6.76 34.70
CA PRO A 138 1.65 -6.96 35.64
C PRO A 138 1.93 -5.70 36.46
N SER A 139 2.76 -5.82 37.50
CA SER A 139 3.01 -4.75 38.48
C SER A 139 3.64 -3.48 37.90
N LEU A 140 4.44 -3.61 36.84
CA LEU A 140 5.16 -2.49 36.22
C LEU A 140 4.36 -1.80 35.11
N CYS A 141 3.22 -2.36 34.70
CA CYS A 141 2.40 -1.80 33.64
C CYS A 141 1.60 -0.61 34.17
N THR A 142 2.06 0.60 33.83
CA THR A 142 1.50 1.88 34.31
C THR A 142 1.03 2.77 33.17
N LYS A 143 1.32 2.39 31.92
CA LYS A 143 0.93 3.09 30.69
C LYS A 143 0.12 2.15 29.80
N LEU A 144 -1.10 1.87 30.21
CA LEU A 144 -2.12 1.23 29.36
C LEU A 144 -2.86 2.33 28.61
N ASP A 145 -2.90 2.26 27.28
CA ASP A 145 -3.81 3.10 26.50
C ASP A 145 -5.25 2.54 26.64
N PRO A 146 -6.27 3.39 26.90
CA PRO A 146 -7.64 2.94 27.07
C PRO A 146 -8.26 2.17 25.88
N SER A 147 -7.75 2.40 24.66
CA SER A 147 -8.23 1.70 23.46
C SER A 147 -7.60 0.32 23.25
N SER A 148 -6.52 0.02 23.97
CA SER A 148 -5.70 -1.20 23.78
C SER A 148 -6.51 -2.51 23.83
N LEU A 149 -7.57 -2.55 24.65
CA LEU A 149 -8.45 -3.70 24.86
C LEU A 149 -9.88 -3.49 24.31
N ALA A 150 -10.14 -2.39 23.59
CA ALA A 150 -11.49 -2.03 23.14
C ALA A 150 -12.15 -3.16 22.35
N GLY A 151 -13.39 -3.51 22.69
CA GLY A 151 -14.14 -4.60 22.07
C GLY A 151 -13.73 -6.02 22.45
N CYS A 152 -12.68 -6.23 23.25
CA CYS A 152 -12.25 -7.59 23.65
C CYS A 152 -13.28 -8.28 24.57
N PRO A 153 -13.63 -9.56 24.31
CA PRO A 153 -14.59 -10.32 25.09
C PRO A 153 -13.97 -10.95 26.34
N LEU A 154 -13.36 -10.13 27.20
CA LEU A 154 -12.70 -10.58 28.42
C LEU A 154 -13.73 -11.08 29.45
N ASN A 155 -13.70 -12.36 29.80
CA ASN A 155 -14.50 -12.91 30.89
C ASN A 155 -13.88 -12.61 32.25
N GLU A 156 -12.56 -12.49 32.30
CA GLU A 156 -11.80 -12.19 33.50
C GLU A 156 -10.61 -11.29 33.19
N ILE A 157 -10.39 -10.31 34.06
CA ILE A 157 -9.23 -9.41 34.08
C ILE A 157 -8.58 -9.57 35.44
N ALA A 158 -7.30 -9.89 35.45
CA ALA A 158 -6.50 -9.96 36.66
C ALA A 158 -5.44 -8.86 36.64
N ILE A 159 -5.21 -8.25 37.80
CA ILE A 159 -4.20 -7.20 37.97
C ILE A 159 -3.31 -7.61 39.13
N ASP A 160 -2.00 -7.52 38.96
CA ASP A 160 -1.05 -7.79 40.04
C ASP A 160 -1.32 -6.85 41.23
N GLU A 161 -1.35 -7.40 42.45
CA GLU A 161 -1.60 -6.64 43.68
C GLU A 161 -0.61 -5.48 43.90
N ARG A 162 0.61 -5.59 43.36
CA ARG A 162 1.64 -4.55 43.44
C ARG A 162 1.41 -3.41 42.44
N ASN A 163 0.51 -3.60 41.45
CA ASN A 163 0.16 -2.55 40.51
C ASN A 163 -0.63 -1.43 41.23
N GLN A 164 -0.08 -0.22 41.17
CA GLN A 164 -0.65 0.97 41.82
C GLN A 164 -1.49 1.84 40.87
N ALA A 165 -1.49 1.53 39.57
CA ALA A 165 -2.13 2.35 38.54
C ALA A 165 -3.57 1.92 38.24
N TYR A 166 -3.87 0.62 38.38
CA TYR A 166 -5.15 0.04 37.96
C TYR A 166 -5.75 -0.86 39.03
N LYS A 167 -7.09 -0.91 39.06
CA LYS A 167 -7.89 -1.87 39.83
C LYS A 167 -8.97 -2.47 38.95
N THR A 168 -9.50 -3.62 39.33
CA THR A 168 -10.54 -4.32 38.57
C THR A 168 -11.54 -5.00 39.49
N ASP A 169 -12.76 -5.15 39.00
CA ASP A 169 -13.81 -6.00 39.58
C ASP A 169 -13.97 -7.34 38.82
N GLY A 170 -13.01 -7.66 37.95
CA GLY A 170 -13.00 -8.84 37.09
C GLY A 170 -13.38 -8.57 35.64
N LYS A 171 -14.26 -7.60 35.35
CA LYS A 171 -14.66 -7.25 33.96
C LYS A 171 -14.45 -5.79 33.58
N ILE A 172 -14.23 -4.94 34.58
CA ILE A 172 -14.02 -3.51 34.43
C ILE A 172 -12.64 -3.17 34.98
N ILE A 173 -11.94 -2.26 34.32
CA ILE A 173 -10.73 -1.65 34.85
C ILE A 173 -11.06 -0.23 35.30
N TYR A 174 -10.55 0.13 36.46
CA TYR A 174 -10.58 1.48 37.02
C TYR A 174 -9.16 2.02 37.16
N SER A 175 -9.01 3.34 37.09
CA SER A 175 -7.73 4.03 37.25
C SER A 175 -7.90 5.41 37.88
N GLY A 176 -6.80 6.16 37.99
CA GLY A 176 -6.80 7.52 38.53
C GLY A 176 -6.72 7.56 40.06
N ALA A 177 -6.76 8.76 40.62
CA ALA A 177 -6.74 8.95 42.07
C ALA A 177 -7.97 8.26 42.68
N GLU A 178 -7.74 7.40 43.67
CA GLU A 178 -8.80 6.64 44.36
C GLU A 178 -9.67 5.78 43.42
N ASN A 179 -9.15 5.43 42.23
CA ASN A 179 -9.86 4.67 41.19
C ASN A 179 -11.11 5.37 40.63
N ASN A 180 -11.13 6.71 40.66
CA ASN A 180 -12.27 7.53 40.23
C ASN A 180 -12.50 7.57 38.70
N THR A 181 -11.73 6.84 37.90
CA THR A 181 -11.86 6.81 36.45
C THR A 181 -12.32 5.43 35.97
N LEU A 182 -13.46 5.38 35.28
CA LEU A 182 -13.85 4.20 34.49
C LEU A 182 -12.90 4.10 33.30
N PHE A 183 -12.04 3.09 33.31
CA PHE A 183 -10.93 2.98 32.37
C PHE A 183 -11.22 2.03 31.20
N PHE A 184 -11.84 0.88 31.46
CA PHE A 184 -12.20 -0.11 30.47
C PHE A 184 -13.39 -0.96 30.93
N VAL A 185 -14.27 -1.35 30.01
CA VAL A 185 -15.39 -2.27 30.21
C VAL A 185 -15.32 -3.36 29.16
N SER A 186 -15.23 -4.61 29.60
CA SER A 186 -15.24 -5.78 28.72
C SER A 186 -16.49 -5.87 27.86
N SER A 187 -16.36 -6.34 26.61
CA SER A 187 -17.51 -6.54 25.73
C SER A 187 -18.42 -7.69 26.14
N THR A 188 -17.99 -8.54 27.09
CA THR A 188 -18.86 -9.55 27.73
C THR A 188 -19.78 -8.94 28.79
N LYS A 189 -19.58 -7.68 29.19
CA LYS A 189 -20.56 -6.94 29.99
C LYS A 189 -21.70 -6.50 29.07
N THR A 190 -22.88 -7.03 29.33
CA THR A 190 -24.10 -6.76 28.57
C THR A 190 -25.19 -6.16 29.46
N GLY A 191 -26.28 -5.71 28.82
CA GLY A 191 -27.46 -5.18 29.50
C GLY A 191 -27.29 -3.75 29.98
N SER A 192 -28.08 -3.38 30.99
CA SER A 192 -28.00 -2.08 31.63
C SER A 192 -26.77 -1.98 32.54
N PHE A 193 -26.09 -0.85 32.49
CA PHE A 193 -24.92 -0.56 33.31
C PHE A 193 -25.01 0.81 33.98
N THR A 194 -25.13 0.81 35.31
CA THR A 194 -25.01 2.00 36.15
C THR A 194 -23.56 2.23 36.53
N ILE A 195 -23.02 3.40 36.20
CA ILE A 195 -21.65 3.77 36.57
C ILE A 195 -21.55 3.89 38.10
N PRO A 196 -20.54 3.26 38.75
CA PRO A 196 -20.39 3.32 40.20
C PRO A 196 -20.19 4.75 40.71
N SER A 197 -20.78 5.08 41.86
CA SER A 197 -20.81 6.44 42.42
C SER A 197 -19.44 7.07 42.71
N PHE A 198 -18.40 6.25 42.89
CA PHE A 198 -17.02 6.74 43.11
C PHE A 198 -16.33 7.18 41.80
N VAL A 199 -16.91 6.85 40.64
CA VAL A 199 -16.38 7.25 39.34
C VAL A 199 -16.82 8.67 39.01
N THR A 200 -15.87 9.56 38.79
CA THR A 200 -16.14 10.94 38.35
C THR A 200 -15.62 11.23 36.95
N ARG A 201 -14.90 10.28 36.33
CA ARG A 201 -14.27 10.42 35.02
C ARG A 201 -14.46 9.17 34.18
N ILE A 202 -14.67 9.32 32.87
CA ILE A 202 -14.78 8.22 31.91
C ILE A 202 -13.69 8.38 30.85
N SER A 203 -12.73 7.47 30.81
CA SER A 203 -11.59 7.49 29.89
C SER A 203 -12.02 7.42 28.41
N SER A 204 -11.10 7.74 27.51
CA SER A 204 -11.32 7.51 26.09
C SER A 204 -11.58 6.04 25.83
N SER A 205 -12.46 5.65 24.91
CA SER A 205 -12.75 4.24 24.60
C SER A 205 -13.19 3.34 25.78
N ALA A 206 -13.54 3.88 26.96
CA ALA A 206 -13.81 3.11 28.18
C ALA A 206 -14.74 1.90 27.97
N ALA A 207 -15.86 2.08 27.27
CA ALA A 207 -16.78 1.01 26.90
C ALA A 207 -16.91 0.88 25.37
N ARG A 208 -15.86 1.20 24.62
CA ARG A 208 -15.86 1.08 23.14
C ARG A 208 -16.01 -0.38 22.73
N GLY A 209 -17.01 -0.65 21.90
CA GLY A 209 -17.33 -2.00 21.43
C GLY A 209 -17.87 -2.90 22.54
N ALA A 210 -18.28 -2.34 23.68
CA ALA A 210 -19.03 -3.09 24.66
C ALA A 210 -20.45 -3.40 24.15
N SER A 211 -21.14 -4.32 24.80
CA SER A 211 -22.46 -4.80 24.39
C SER A 211 -23.55 -4.27 25.34
N LEU A 212 -23.42 -3.02 25.79
CA LEU A 212 -24.33 -2.39 26.74
C LEU A 212 -25.60 -1.88 26.03
N SER A 213 -26.76 -2.28 26.53
CA SER A 213 -28.06 -1.82 26.00
C SER A 213 -28.54 -0.52 26.65
N GLU A 214 -28.00 -0.18 27.81
CA GLU A 214 -28.30 1.05 28.55
C GLU A 214 -27.10 1.44 29.41
N ILE A 215 -26.81 2.74 29.49
CA ILE A 215 -25.72 3.30 30.29
C ILE A 215 -26.30 4.42 31.15
N ILE A 216 -26.16 4.30 32.48
CA ILE A 216 -26.71 5.25 33.45
C ILE A 216 -25.56 5.98 34.14
N MET A 217 -25.48 7.29 33.91
CA MET A 217 -24.50 8.19 34.52
C MET A 217 -25.14 8.96 35.68
N HIS A 218 -24.41 9.09 36.80
CA HIS A 218 -24.82 9.94 37.92
C HIS A 218 -24.26 11.36 37.78
N ASP A 219 -24.82 12.29 38.57
CA ASP A 219 -24.56 13.73 38.46
C ASP A 219 -23.12 14.14 38.87
N ASP A 220 -22.34 13.27 39.53
CA ASP A 220 -20.96 13.59 39.97
C ASP A 220 -19.89 13.39 38.88
N ILE A 221 -20.27 12.87 37.71
CA ILE A 221 -19.35 12.67 36.60
C ILE A 221 -19.07 14.01 35.92
N THR A 222 -17.80 14.42 35.94
CA THR A 222 -17.34 15.74 35.47
C THR A 222 -16.61 15.66 34.14
N ASN A 223 -16.03 14.51 33.79
CA ASN A 223 -15.24 14.36 32.57
C ASN A 223 -15.59 13.10 31.80
N VAL A 224 -15.81 13.25 30.49
CA VAL A 224 -16.04 12.16 29.55
C VAL A 224 -15.17 12.40 28.32
N TYR A 225 -14.39 11.39 27.93
CA TYR A 225 -13.43 11.49 26.83
C TYR A 225 -13.87 10.72 25.57
N SER A 226 -13.14 10.92 24.48
CA SER A 226 -13.51 10.48 23.13
C SER A 226 -13.72 8.98 23.02
N TRP A 227 -14.62 8.54 22.13
CA TRP A 227 -14.92 7.12 21.83
C TRP A 227 -15.50 6.30 23.00
N CYS A 228 -15.73 6.87 24.17
CA CYS A 228 -16.01 6.10 25.39
C CYS A 228 -17.22 5.17 25.31
N PHE A 229 -18.25 5.48 24.52
CA PHE A 229 -19.44 4.63 24.35
C PHE A 229 -19.62 4.14 22.90
N SER A 230 -18.59 4.28 22.05
CA SER A 230 -18.67 3.92 20.63
C SER A 230 -19.03 2.45 20.44
N GLY A 231 -19.96 2.16 19.54
CA GLY A 231 -20.32 0.79 19.13
C GLY A 231 -21.23 0.03 20.08
N ASN A 232 -21.81 0.68 21.09
CA ASN A 232 -22.77 0.02 21.99
C ASN A 232 -24.18 -0.03 21.38
N PRO A 233 -24.96 -1.09 21.64
CA PRO A 233 -26.35 -1.18 21.21
C PRO A 233 -27.33 -0.41 22.12
N ILE A 234 -26.94 0.79 22.57
CA ILE A 234 -27.81 1.67 23.37
C ILE A 234 -28.95 2.23 22.51
N ILE A 235 -30.13 2.40 23.10
CA ILE A 235 -31.33 2.95 22.42
C ILE A 235 -31.54 4.42 22.77
N THR A 236 -31.34 4.79 24.04
CA THR A 236 -31.50 6.16 24.53
C THR A 236 -30.34 6.54 25.43
N PHE A 237 -30.01 7.83 25.47
CA PHE A 237 -28.99 8.33 26.39
C PHE A 237 -29.38 9.69 27.00
N SER A 238 -29.19 9.85 28.30
CA SER A 238 -29.44 11.09 29.03
C SER A 238 -28.16 11.60 29.68
N PHE A 239 -27.77 12.83 29.37
CA PHE A 239 -26.58 13.44 29.96
C PHE A 239 -26.82 13.89 31.41
N PRO A 240 -25.86 13.68 32.34
CA PRO A 240 -25.93 14.25 33.67
C PRO A 240 -25.59 15.75 33.65
N LYS A 241 -25.96 16.47 34.73
CA LYS A 241 -25.95 17.94 34.74
C LYS A 241 -24.58 18.58 34.59
N GLN A 242 -23.50 17.93 35.02
CA GLN A 242 -22.16 18.51 35.01
C GLN A 242 -21.46 18.45 33.65
N ILE A 243 -22.00 17.69 32.69
CA ILE A 243 -21.38 17.52 31.38
C ILE A 243 -21.65 18.74 30.49
N THR A 244 -20.57 19.30 29.97
CA THR A 244 -20.58 20.49 29.12
C THR A 244 -20.28 20.21 27.65
N LEU A 245 -19.87 18.99 27.31
CA LEU A 245 -19.56 18.61 25.93
C LEU A 245 -19.92 17.16 25.63
N VAL A 246 -20.25 16.89 24.37
CA VAL A 246 -20.28 15.54 23.81
C VAL A 246 -18.94 15.26 23.14
N ALA A 247 -18.20 14.29 23.66
CA ALA A 247 -16.83 14.04 23.24
C ALA A 247 -16.74 13.45 21.82
N SER A 248 -15.58 13.62 21.16
CA SER A 248 -15.39 13.13 19.79
C SER A 248 -15.68 11.63 19.69
N SER A 249 -16.46 11.22 18.69
CA SER A 249 -16.85 9.82 18.48
C SER A 249 -17.49 9.11 19.69
N MET A 250 -18.00 9.85 20.68
CA MET A 250 -18.57 9.28 21.92
C MET A 250 -19.59 8.18 21.66
N PHE A 251 -20.49 8.39 20.69
CA PHE A 251 -21.53 7.41 20.29
C PHE A 251 -21.29 6.84 18.89
N ARG A 252 -20.07 6.95 18.35
CA ARG A 252 -19.81 6.48 16.98
C ARG A 252 -20.20 5.00 16.83
N GLY A 253 -21.04 4.68 15.86
CA GLY A 253 -21.50 3.33 15.59
C GLY A 253 -22.50 2.78 16.60
N CYS A 254 -23.09 3.60 17.47
CA CYS A 254 -24.24 3.24 18.28
C CYS A 254 -25.49 3.19 17.39
N ARG A 255 -25.55 2.17 16.52
CA ARG A 255 -26.49 2.11 15.40
C ARG A 255 -27.97 2.16 15.80
N TYR A 256 -28.29 1.68 17.01
CA TYR A 256 -29.66 1.61 17.54
C TYR A 256 -30.06 2.84 18.37
N LEU A 257 -29.18 3.83 18.54
CA LEU A 257 -29.46 5.02 19.33
C LEU A 257 -30.53 5.87 18.63
N THR A 258 -31.73 5.97 19.20
CA THR A 258 -32.86 6.71 18.61
C THR A 258 -33.02 8.12 19.15
N THR A 259 -32.68 8.32 20.43
CA THR A 259 -32.94 9.58 21.16
C THR A 259 -31.80 9.92 22.11
N VAL A 260 -31.43 11.20 22.15
CA VAL A 260 -30.42 11.73 23.09
C VAL A 260 -31.00 12.94 23.81
N TYR A 261 -31.01 12.88 25.14
CA TYR A 261 -31.48 13.97 25.99
C TYR A 261 -30.30 14.80 26.49
N PHE A 262 -30.16 15.99 25.95
CA PHE A 262 -29.15 16.96 26.36
C PHE A 262 -29.57 17.73 27.60
N THR A 263 -28.60 18.25 28.33
CA THR A 263 -28.83 19.29 29.34
C THR A 263 -28.47 20.66 28.75
N LYS A 264 -29.02 21.73 29.33
CA LYS A 264 -28.69 23.11 28.93
C LYS A 264 -27.21 23.50 29.11
N ASN A 265 -26.43 22.68 29.80
CA ASN A 265 -25.03 22.94 30.09
C ASN A 265 -24.10 22.46 28.97
N ILE A 266 -24.60 21.65 28.04
CA ILE A 266 -23.82 21.20 26.88
C ILE A 266 -23.67 22.35 25.89
N THR A 267 -22.44 22.77 25.65
CA THR A 267 -22.08 23.86 24.75
C THR A 267 -21.34 23.39 23.50
N VAL A 268 -20.79 22.16 23.50
CA VAL A 268 -20.03 21.62 22.35
C VAL A 268 -20.43 20.18 22.04
N ILE A 269 -20.67 19.89 20.77
CA ILE A 269 -20.71 18.51 20.23
C ILE A 269 -19.48 18.35 19.35
N GLN A 270 -18.53 17.49 19.73
CA GLN A 270 -17.26 17.35 19.01
C GLN A 270 -17.36 16.45 17.77
N ASP A 271 -16.26 16.41 17.01
CA ASP A 271 -16.10 15.64 15.77
C ASP A 271 -16.62 14.20 15.86
N SER A 272 -17.44 13.83 14.87
CA SER A 272 -17.99 12.47 14.72
C SER A 272 -18.76 11.92 15.92
N ALA A 273 -19.22 12.77 16.86
CA ALA A 273 -19.90 12.36 18.09
C ALA A 273 -21.00 11.30 17.89
N PHE A 274 -21.82 11.43 16.84
CA PHE A 274 -22.91 10.53 16.47
C PHE A 274 -22.71 9.87 15.09
N TYR A 275 -21.46 9.75 14.65
CA TYR A 275 -21.12 9.13 13.35
C TYR A 275 -21.68 7.69 13.29
N ASP A 276 -22.42 7.33 12.24
CA ASP A 276 -22.99 5.98 12.04
C ASP A 276 -24.08 5.62 13.09
N CYS A 277 -24.73 6.60 13.73
CA CYS A 277 -25.95 6.38 14.53
C CYS A 277 -27.19 6.31 13.62
N PHE A 278 -27.39 5.18 12.95
CA PHE A 278 -28.39 5.03 11.88
C PHE A 278 -29.84 5.33 12.28
N GLU A 279 -30.23 4.94 13.50
CA GLU A 279 -31.60 5.10 14.00
C GLU A 279 -31.84 6.44 14.72
N LEU A 280 -30.83 7.33 14.80
CA LEU A 280 -30.95 8.61 15.50
C LEU A 280 -31.97 9.51 14.79
N LYS A 281 -33.08 9.78 15.47
CA LYS A 281 -34.22 10.55 14.93
C LYS A 281 -34.59 11.75 15.78
N ASN A 282 -34.66 11.56 17.10
CA ASN A 282 -35.16 12.58 18.02
C ASN A 282 -33.97 13.26 18.70
N ILE A 283 -33.55 14.40 18.15
CA ILE A 283 -32.46 15.18 18.70
C ILE A 283 -32.85 16.66 18.81
N GLU A 284 -32.90 17.15 20.04
CA GLU A 284 -33.13 18.56 20.33
C GLU A 284 -31.81 19.18 20.79
N LEU A 285 -31.28 20.12 20.01
CA LEU A 285 -30.01 20.77 20.33
C LEU A 285 -30.15 21.63 21.60
N PRO A 286 -29.17 21.60 22.53
CA PRO A 286 -29.24 22.39 23.75
C PRO A 286 -29.17 23.90 23.45
N PRO A 287 -29.87 24.75 24.22
CA PRO A 287 -30.05 26.17 23.90
C PRO A 287 -28.75 27.01 23.97
N ASN A 288 -27.71 26.52 24.65
CA ASN A 288 -26.41 27.19 24.78
C ASN A 288 -25.32 26.56 23.89
N LEU A 289 -25.70 25.73 22.91
CA LEU A 289 -24.75 25.08 22.02
C LEU A 289 -24.03 26.10 21.14
N THR A 290 -22.71 26.12 21.16
CA THR A 290 -21.87 27.03 20.37
C THR A 290 -21.17 26.33 19.22
N GLU A 291 -20.93 25.02 19.31
CA GLU A 291 -20.16 24.27 18.31
C GLU A 291 -20.70 22.86 18.06
N ILE A 292 -20.76 22.49 16.78
CA ILE A 292 -20.92 21.11 16.30
C ILE A 292 -19.76 20.79 15.36
N GLY A 293 -18.96 19.79 15.71
CA GLY A 293 -17.75 19.40 15.00
C GLY A 293 -17.99 18.69 13.66
N ASN A 294 -16.89 18.38 12.99
CA ASN A 294 -16.87 17.77 11.66
C ASN A 294 -17.56 16.40 11.68
N SER A 295 -18.41 16.15 10.67
CA SER A 295 -19.10 14.86 10.49
C SER A 295 -19.86 14.36 11.73
N ALA A 296 -20.26 15.25 12.65
CA ALA A 296 -20.88 14.87 13.92
C ALA A 296 -22.13 14.00 13.75
N PHE A 297 -22.94 14.24 12.71
CA PHE A 297 -24.15 13.48 12.36
C PHE A 297 -24.01 12.66 11.07
N TYR A 298 -22.78 12.37 10.64
CA TYR A 298 -22.53 11.61 9.41
C TYR A 298 -23.23 10.24 9.46
N LYS A 299 -23.95 9.88 8.39
CA LYS A 299 -24.77 8.66 8.29
C LYS A 299 -25.87 8.52 9.35
N CYS A 300 -26.36 9.59 9.98
CA CYS A 300 -27.59 9.53 10.81
C CYS A 300 -28.84 9.43 9.91
N ARG A 301 -29.06 8.26 9.30
CA ARG A 301 -30.05 8.07 8.20
C ARG A 301 -31.50 8.33 8.59
N SER A 302 -31.84 8.17 9.87
CA SER A 302 -33.19 8.42 10.39
C SER A 302 -33.44 9.86 10.83
N LEU A 303 -32.40 10.70 10.82
CA LEU A 303 -32.52 12.12 11.12
C LEU A 303 -33.16 12.84 9.94
N THR A 304 -34.35 13.39 10.16
CA THR A 304 -35.15 14.05 9.10
C THR A 304 -35.33 15.54 9.34
N HIS A 305 -35.18 16.00 10.58
CA HIS A 305 -35.34 17.41 10.95
C HIS A 305 -34.33 17.76 12.03
N ILE A 306 -33.75 18.95 11.97
CA ILE A 306 -32.93 19.51 13.05
C ILE A 306 -33.05 21.04 13.03
N SER A 307 -33.22 21.64 14.21
CA SER A 307 -33.29 23.10 14.36
C SER A 307 -31.95 23.63 14.86
N LEU A 308 -31.36 24.60 14.16
CA LEU A 308 -30.11 25.24 14.56
C LEU A 308 -30.41 26.40 15.53
N THR A 309 -29.82 26.36 16.73
CA THR A 309 -30.04 27.37 17.78
C THR A 309 -29.34 28.69 17.44
N GLU A 310 -29.87 29.83 17.91
CA GLU A 310 -29.25 31.16 17.69
C GLU A 310 -27.82 31.28 18.27
N SER A 311 -27.50 30.50 19.31
CA SER A 311 -26.20 30.47 19.97
C SER A 311 -25.10 29.78 19.15
N LEU A 312 -25.46 29.00 18.13
CA LEU A 312 -24.53 28.16 17.38
C LEU A 312 -23.60 29.04 16.52
N GLN A 313 -22.30 28.91 16.72
CA GLN A 313 -21.28 29.70 16.02
C GLN A 313 -20.58 28.86 14.94
N THR A 314 -20.34 27.58 15.23
CA THR A 314 -19.56 26.70 14.36
C THR A 314 -20.35 25.44 14.03
N LEU A 315 -20.40 25.11 12.74
CA LEU A 315 -20.94 23.86 12.22
C LEU A 315 -19.93 23.24 11.26
N GLY A 316 -19.44 22.04 11.61
CA GLY A 316 -18.30 21.40 10.95
C GLY A 316 -18.59 20.84 9.56
N ASP A 317 -17.50 20.56 8.83
CA ASP A 317 -17.52 20.04 7.48
C ASP A 317 -18.21 18.67 7.40
N GLY A 318 -19.08 18.48 6.41
CA GLY A 318 -19.77 17.20 6.16
C GLY A 318 -20.68 16.72 7.30
N VAL A 319 -21.11 17.62 8.19
CA VAL A 319 -21.90 17.30 9.40
C VAL A 319 -23.13 16.42 9.12
N PHE A 320 -23.84 16.66 8.00
CA PHE A 320 -25.06 15.95 7.61
C PHE A 320 -24.87 15.01 6.39
N ASN A 321 -23.64 14.64 6.08
CA ASN A 321 -23.39 13.77 4.93
C ASN A 321 -24.01 12.39 5.09
N LEU A 322 -24.45 11.84 3.95
CA LEU A 322 -25.17 10.56 3.86
C LEU A 322 -26.48 10.52 4.66
N ILE A 323 -27.09 11.69 4.87
CA ILE A 323 -28.50 11.85 5.23
C ILE A 323 -29.27 12.23 3.95
N THR A 324 -30.40 11.58 3.68
CA THR A 324 -31.07 11.66 2.37
C THR A 324 -32.22 12.66 2.31
N ASN A 325 -32.86 13.03 3.42
CA ASN A 325 -34.00 13.95 3.44
C ASN A 325 -34.03 14.71 4.77
N ILE A 326 -33.04 15.56 5.00
CA ILE A 326 -32.98 16.38 6.20
C ILE A 326 -33.51 17.79 5.90
N GLU A 327 -34.44 18.24 6.73
CA GLU A 327 -34.90 19.63 6.77
C GLU A 327 -34.17 20.35 7.90
N ILE A 328 -33.61 21.52 7.60
CA ILE A 328 -32.91 22.36 8.57
C ILE A 328 -33.76 23.60 8.83
N ASP A 329 -34.31 23.72 10.03
CA ASP A 329 -34.90 24.98 10.50
C ASP A 329 -33.79 25.82 11.12
N SER A 330 -33.34 26.87 10.42
CA SER A 330 -32.30 27.75 10.91
C SER A 330 -32.88 29.11 11.28
N GLN A 331 -32.88 29.40 12.59
CA GLN A 331 -33.03 30.77 13.11
C GLN A 331 -31.65 31.43 13.32
N ASN A 332 -30.58 30.75 12.92
CA ASN A 332 -29.22 31.17 13.22
C ASN A 332 -28.66 32.13 12.14
N PRO A 333 -28.17 33.32 12.52
CA PRO A 333 -27.68 34.32 11.56
C PRO A 333 -26.33 34.00 10.92
N ASN A 334 -25.57 33.02 11.44
CA ASN A 334 -24.24 32.65 10.92
C ASN A 334 -24.31 31.65 9.76
N PHE A 335 -25.47 31.00 9.55
CA PHE A 335 -25.65 29.98 8.53
C PHE A 335 -26.75 30.40 7.56
N PHE A 336 -26.42 30.43 6.28
CA PHE A 336 -27.34 30.74 5.21
C PHE A 336 -27.61 29.48 4.39
N ILE A 337 -28.87 29.25 4.02
CA ILE A 337 -29.28 28.12 3.19
C ILE A 337 -29.87 28.67 1.90
N ASP A 338 -29.23 28.36 0.77
CA ASP A 338 -29.74 28.65 -0.57
C ASP A 338 -30.19 27.35 -1.21
N GLU A 339 -31.50 27.12 -1.25
CA GLU A 339 -32.13 25.83 -1.57
C GLU A 339 -31.57 24.67 -0.73
N PHE A 340 -30.60 23.93 -1.26
CA PHE A 340 -29.94 22.79 -0.61
C PHE A 340 -28.48 23.06 -0.23
N VAL A 341 -27.95 24.23 -0.58
CA VAL A 341 -26.54 24.59 -0.36
C VAL A 341 -26.44 25.39 0.93
N MET A 342 -25.67 24.90 1.89
CA MET A 342 -25.45 25.61 3.15
C MET A 342 -24.12 26.34 3.14
N TYR A 343 -24.20 27.61 3.54
CA TYR A 343 -23.09 28.54 3.61
C TYR A 343 -22.80 28.95 5.05
N ARG A 344 -21.53 29.23 5.32
CA ARG A 344 -21.03 29.86 6.55
C ARG A 344 -19.98 30.93 6.22
N ASP A 345 -19.42 31.55 7.25
CA ASP A 345 -18.34 32.55 7.12
C ASP A 345 -18.76 33.75 6.24
N ASN A 346 -19.96 34.30 6.46
CA ASN A 346 -20.57 35.34 5.61
C ASN A 346 -20.65 34.92 4.14
N ASN A 347 -21.18 33.72 3.88
CA ASN A 347 -21.34 33.12 2.55
C ASN A 347 -20.05 32.73 1.80
N GLN A 348 -18.89 32.87 2.44
CA GLN A 348 -17.62 32.55 1.79
C GLN A 348 -17.36 31.05 1.68
N THR A 349 -17.95 30.22 2.53
CA THR A 349 -17.69 28.76 2.53
C THR A 349 -18.98 27.98 2.34
N VAL A 350 -19.07 27.17 1.28
CA VAL A 350 -20.04 26.06 1.21
C VAL A 350 -19.45 24.87 1.95
N PHE A 351 -20.15 24.33 2.94
CA PHE A 351 -19.59 23.27 3.80
C PHE A 351 -20.47 22.02 3.91
N THR A 352 -21.72 22.09 3.45
CA THR A 352 -22.58 20.91 3.31
C THR A 352 -23.64 21.13 2.24
N TYR A 353 -24.07 20.04 1.61
CA TYR A 353 -25.16 20.00 0.64
C TYR A 353 -26.26 19.07 1.15
N LEU A 354 -27.49 19.57 1.24
CA LEU A 354 -28.64 18.85 1.79
C LEU A 354 -29.36 18.00 0.75
N GLY A 355 -29.17 18.30 -0.54
CA GLY A 355 -29.85 17.62 -1.64
C GLY A 355 -29.46 16.14 -1.75
N SER A 356 -30.36 15.35 -2.33
CA SER A 356 -30.23 13.88 -2.41
C SER A 356 -30.61 13.28 -3.76
N ASN A 357 -30.98 14.12 -4.73
CA ASN A 357 -31.37 13.72 -6.08
C ASN A 357 -30.78 14.68 -7.12
N THR A 358 -30.87 14.29 -8.39
CA THR A 358 -30.31 15.05 -9.53
C THR A 358 -31.32 16.01 -10.17
N ASN A 359 -32.33 16.48 -9.43
CA ASN A 359 -33.39 17.31 -10.01
C ASN A 359 -32.99 18.80 -10.10
N TYR A 360 -31.98 19.21 -9.35
CA TYR A 360 -31.58 20.61 -9.20
C TYR A 360 -30.13 20.79 -9.62
N ASP A 361 -29.86 21.95 -10.21
CA ASP A 361 -28.50 22.40 -10.49
C ASP A 361 -27.94 23.08 -9.22
N VAL A 362 -26.67 22.85 -8.90
CA VAL A 362 -26.02 23.49 -7.76
C VAL A 362 -25.35 24.77 -8.23
N ILE A 363 -25.72 25.91 -7.64
CA ILE A 363 -25.13 27.21 -7.96
C ILE A 363 -24.23 27.63 -6.81
N ILE A 364 -22.95 27.87 -7.10
CA ILE A 364 -21.97 28.41 -6.17
C ILE A 364 -21.88 29.92 -6.40
N ARG A 365 -22.45 30.67 -5.45
CA ARG A 365 -22.54 32.13 -5.48
C ARG A 365 -21.19 32.81 -5.62
N SER A 366 -21.15 33.98 -6.23
CA SER A 366 -19.92 34.71 -6.58
C SER A 366 -19.03 35.09 -5.39
N ASP A 367 -19.62 35.28 -4.21
CA ASP A 367 -18.96 35.61 -2.94
C ASP A 367 -18.30 34.40 -2.25
N CYS A 368 -18.66 33.18 -2.68
CA CYS A 368 -18.04 31.96 -2.17
C CYS A 368 -16.57 31.87 -2.61
N THR A 369 -15.68 31.59 -1.66
CA THR A 369 -14.25 31.42 -1.86
C THR A 369 -13.76 30.00 -1.58
N ALA A 370 -14.59 29.15 -0.95
CA ALA A 370 -14.23 27.78 -0.65
C ALA A 370 -15.41 26.80 -0.67
N ILE A 371 -15.16 25.60 -1.20
CA ILE A 371 -15.96 24.40 -0.98
C ILE A 371 -15.21 23.54 0.04
N ALA A 372 -15.82 23.35 1.21
CA ALA A 372 -15.20 22.66 2.35
C ALA A 372 -15.06 21.14 2.12
N SER A 373 -14.36 20.47 3.03
CA SER A 373 -14.06 19.05 2.84
C SER A 373 -15.33 18.21 2.91
N ASN A 374 -15.42 17.18 2.08
CA ASN A 374 -16.58 16.27 2.02
C ASN A 374 -17.92 16.92 1.64
N THR A 375 -18.00 18.20 1.25
CA THR A 375 -19.28 18.93 1.05
C THR A 375 -20.31 18.17 0.20
N PHE A 376 -19.88 17.56 -0.90
CA PHE A 376 -20.68 16.77 -1.84
C PHE A 376 -20.30 15.28 -1.85
N LEU A 377 -19.65 14.79 -0.79
CA LEU A 377 -19.25 13.37 -0.67
C LEU A 377 -20.45 12.45 -0.86
N SER A 378 -20.36 11.54 -1.84
CA SER A 378 -21.41 10.57 -2.20
C SER A 378 -22.77 11.21 -2.57
N LYS A 379 -22.78 12.48 -2.96
CA LYS A 379 -24.02 13.17 -3.35
C LYS A 379 -24.40 12.90 -4.79
N LYS A 380 -25.71 12.82 -5.01
CA LYS A 380 -26.29 12.81 -6.35
C LYS A 380 -26.39 14.24 -6.84
N LEU A 381 -25.59 14.57 -7.85
CA LEU A 381 -25.51 15.91 -8.44
C LEU A 381 -25.89 15.85 -9.92
N LYS A 382 -26.55 16.91 -10.40
CA LYS A 382 -26.81 17.14 -11.83
C LYS A 382 -25.67 17.95 -12.44
N ASN A 383 -25.70 19.26 -12.27
CA ASN A 383 -24.63 20.18 -12.65
C ASN A 383 -24.20 21.03 -11.46
N VAL A 384 -22.97 21.54 -11.51
CA VAL A 384 -22.43 22.50 -10.55
C VAL A 384 -21.91 23.70 -11.33
N TYR A 385 -22.43 24.88 -11.02
CA TYR A 385 -22.11 26.15 -11.68
C TYR A 385 -21.45 27.11 -10.70
N PHE A 386 -20.49 27.88 -11.18
CA PHE A 386 -19.80 28.91 -10.42
C PHE A 386 -20.13 30.29 -11.01
N GLU A 387 -20.54 31.25 -10.16
CA GLU A 387 -20.87 32.61 -10.59
C GLU A 387 -19.62 33.51 -10.65
N ASN A 388 -18.67 33.17 -11.52
CA ASN A 388 -17.44 33.92 -11.74
C ASN A 388 -16.59 34.12 -10.46
N ASN A 389 -16.40 33.06 -9.67
CA ASN A 389 -15.60 33.11 -8.44
C ASN A 389 -14.12 33.43 -8.75
N GLU A 390 -13.64 34.62 -8.38
CA GLU A 390 -12.27 35.09 -8.63
C GLU A 390 -11.23 34.56 -7.64
N ASN A 391 -11.70 33.99 -6.53
CA ASN A 391 -10.93 33.23 -5.55
C ASN A 391 -11.74 31.97 -5.23
N MET A 392 -11.18 30.78 -5.45
CA MET A 392 -11.88 29.54 -5.13
C MET A 392 -10.89 28.46 -4.68
N GLU A 393 -11.24 27.76 -3.60
CA GLU A 393 -10.58 26.55 -3.13
C GLU A 393 -11.56 25.40 -3.04
N ILE A 394 -11.21 24.23 -3.55
CA ILE A 394 -11.99 22.99 -3.40
C ILE A 394 -11.23 22.07 -2.45
N ARG A 395 -11.72 21.87 -1.24
CA ARG A 395 -11.00 21.09 -0.21
C ARG A 395 -11.13 19.57 -0.42
N ALA A 396 -10.43 18.81 0.42
CA ALA A 396 -10.28 17.37 0.26
C ALA A 396 -11.63 16.63 0.25
N ASN A 397 -11.74 15.61 -0.61
CA ASN A 397 -12.94 14.78 -0.77
C ASN A 397 -14.24 15.55 -1.10
N ALA A 398 -14.16 16.82 -1.53
CA ALA A 398 -15.35 17.66 -1.71
C ALA A 398 -16.41 17.02 -2.61
N PHE A 399 -16.02 16.31 -3.66
CA PHE A 399 -16.90 15.61 -4.61
C PHE A 399 -16.66 14.08 -4.63
N ASP A 400 -15.90 13.51 -3.71
CA ASP A 400 -15.58 12.08 -3.73
C ASP A 400 -16.86 11.21 -3.76
N TYR A 401 -16.88 10.15 -4.55
CA TYR A 401 -18.06 9.31 -4.85
C TYR A 401 -19.31 10.03 -5.37
N SER A 402 -19.24 11.32 -5.75
CA SER A 402 -20.41 12.03 -6.27
C SER A 402 -20.77 11.57 -7.68
N THR A 403 -22.02 11.81 -8.08
CA THR A 403 -22.51 11.43 -9.43
C THR A 403 -22.29 12.51 -10.49
N ILE A 404 -21.44 13.51 -10.22
CA ILE A 404 -21.21 14.64 -11.12
C ILE A 404 -20.76 14.16 -12.50
N VAL A 405 -21.30 14.77 -13.56
CA VAL A 405 -21.02 14.40 -14.96
C VAL A 405 -20.04 15.36 -15.62
N SER A 406 -20.15 16.64 -15.32
CA SER A 406 -19.24 17.67 -15.83
C SER A 406 -19.07 18.80 -14.84
N ILE A 407 -17.91 19.44 -14.86
CA ILE A 407 -17.62 20.63 -14.06
C ILE A 407 -16.71 21.58 -14.81
N GLU A 408 -17.07 22.86 -14.81
CA GLU A 408 -16.23 23.94 -15.30
C GLU A 408 -15.69 24.71 -14.09
N MET A 409 -14.37 24.63 -13.87
CA MET A 409 -13.72 25.27 -12.74
C MET A 409 -13.63 26.79 -12.95
N PRO A 410 -13.90 27.60 -11.90
CA PRO A 410 -13.95 29.05 -12.02
C PRO A 410 -12.57 29.68 -12.26
N PRO A 411 -12.49 30.93 -12.74
CA PRO A 411 -11.22 31.58 -13.09
C PRO A 411 -10.29 31.76 -11.88
N GLY A 412 -10.87 31.83 -10.68
CA GLY A 412 -10.17 32.00 -9.41
C GLY A 412 -9.62 30.74 -8.76
N LEU A 413 -9.80 29.55 -9.32
CA LEU A 413 -9.43 28.30 -8.67
C LEU A 413 -7.91 28.24 -8.39
N SER A 414 -7.54 28.26 -7.12
CA SER A 414 -6.15 28.24 -6.64
C SER A 414 -5.75 26.91 -5.99
N LEU A 415 -6.71 26.16 -5.44
CA LEU A 415 -6.46 24.93 -4.70
C LEU A 415 -7.50 23.84 -4.99
N ILE A 416 -7.02 22.62 -5.19
CA ILE A 416 -7.81 21.39 -5.09
C ILE A 416 -7.15 20.52 -4.01
N GLY A 417 -7.94 20.00 -3.07
CA GLY A 417 -7.48 19.09 -2.02
C GLY A 417 -7.45 17.63 -2.44
N ASP A 418 -6.72 16.80 -1.69
CA ASP A 418 -6.59 15.37 -1.96
C ASP A 418 -7.95 14.69 -2.15
N SER A 419 -8.01 13.75 -3.10
CA SER A 419 -9.21 12.97 -3.42
C SER A 419 -10.48 13.78 -3.76
N ALA A 420 -10.36 15.08 -4.09
CA ALA A 420 -11.53 15.95 -4.28
C ALA A 420 -12.56 15.40 -5.27
N PHE A 421 -12.15 14.69 -6.34
CA PHE A 421 -13.00 14.06 -7.34
C PHE A 421 -12.74 12.55 -7.45
N SER A 422 -12.28 11.92 -6.36
CA SER A 422 -12.05 10.48 -6.33
C SER A 422 -13.37 9.73 -6.50
N ASN A 423 -13.34 8.56 -7.14
CA ASN A 423 -14.50 7.71 -7.40
C ASN A 423 -15.68 8.41 -8.10
N CYS A 424 -15.48 9.53 -8.76
CA CYS A 424 -16.49 10.20 -9.60
C CYS A 424 -16.67 9.45 -10.92
N GLN A 425 -17.22 8.23 -10.86
CA GLN A 425 -17.28 7.32 -12.01
C GLN A 425 -18.16 7.83 -13.17
N ASN A 426 -19.02 8.83 -12.94
CA ASN A 426 -19.82 9.46 -13.98
C ASN A 426 -19.19 10.71 -14.59
N LEU A 427 -18.09 11.21 -14.02
CA LEU A 427 -17.45 12.44 -14.48
C LEU A 427 -16.82 12.20 -15.86
N VAL A 428 -17.25 12.98 -16.85
CA VAL A 428 -16.81 12.88 -18.25
C VAL A 428 -15.94 14.08 -18.64
N ASN A 429 -16.28 15.29 -18.18
CA ASN A 429 -15.66 16.53 -18.63
C ASN A 429 -15.26 17.44 -17.45
N VAL A 430 -14.02 17.92 -17.48
CA VAL A 430 -13.47 18.91 -16.55
C VAL A 430 -12.79 20.02 -17.36
N THR A 431 -13.28 21.24 -17.25
CA THR A 431 -12.68 22.43 -17.89
C THR A 431 -12.21 23.43 -16.85
N PHE A 432 -11.25 24.29 -17.21
CA PHE A 432 -10.70 25.31 -16.34
C PHE A 432 -10.78 26.68 -17.01
N GLN A 433 -11.42 27.66 -16.36
CA GLN A 433 -11.47 29.04 -16.84
C GLN A 433 -10.23 29.87 -16.45
N GLY A 434 -9.44 29.37 -15.49
CA GLY A 434 -8.29 30.08 -14.91
C GLY A 434 -6.98 29.29 -14.99
N ASN A 435 -5.89 29.95 -14.59
CA ASN A 435 -4.53 29.40 -14.62
C ASN A 435 -3.76 29.71 -13.31
N LYS A 436 -4.46 29.69 -12.16
CA LYS A 436 -3.88 29.89 -10.82
C LYS A 436 -3.52 28.57 -10.12
N LEU A 437 -4.15 27.46 -10.51
CA LEU A 437 -3.92 26.14 -9.92
C LEU A 437 -2.53 25.61 -10.28
N THR A 438 -1.72 25.24 -9.29
CA THR A 438 -0.35 24.74 -9.49
C THR A 438 -0.20 23.24 -9.27
N THR A 439 -1.17 22.58 -8.63
CA THR A 439 -1.06 21.16 -8.27
C THR A 439 -2.36 20.42 -8.57
N ILE A 440 -2.24 19.25 -9.19
CA ILE A 440 -3.27 18.20 -9.11
C ILE A 440 -2.90 17.30 -7.94
N PRO A 441 -3.70 17.25 -6.86
CA PRO A 441 -3.32 16.61 -5.59
C PRO A 441 -3.38 15.06 -5.65
N ASP A 442 -3.00 14.41 -4.56
CA ASP A 442 -2.99 12.94 -4.47
C ASP A 442 -4.44 12.42 -4.61
N TYR A 443 -4.61 11.33 -5.37
CA TYR A 443 -5.91 10.68 -5.65
C TYR A 443 -7.00 11.58 -6.26
N CYS A 444 -6.66 12.79 -6.76
CA CYS A 444 -7.65 13.80 -7.16
C CYS A 444 -8.80 13.25 -8.01
N PHE A 445 -8.51 12.49 -9.06
CA PHE A 445 -9.47 11.85 -9.97
C PHE A 445 -9.39 10.32 -9.93
N TYR A 446 -8.84 9.73 -8.86
CA TYR A 446 -8.70 8.28 -8.70
C TYR A 446 -10.01 7.57 -9.07
N ASN A 447 -9.95 6.53 -9.90
CA ASN A 447 -11.10 5.72 -10.30
C ASN A 447 -12.26 6.52 -10.96
N SER A 448 -11.99 7.69 -11.55
CA SER A 448 -12.94 8.43 -12.38
C SER A 448 -12.96 7.86 -13.81
N LYS A 449 -13.45 6.62 -13.94
CA LYS A 449 -13.32 5.78 -15.14
C LYS A 449 -13.81 6.42 -16.45
N ASN A 450 -14.83 7.27 -16.37
CA ASN A 450 -15.42 7.92 -17.54
C ASN A 450 -14.79 9.28 -17.90
N LEU A 451 -13.83 9.78 -17.11
CA LEU A 451 -13.18 11.06 -17.36
C LEU A 451 -12.44 10.98 -18.70
N LYS A 452 -12.87 11.78 -19.65
CA LYS A 452 -12.39 11.74 -21.03
C LYS A 452 -11.85 13.08 -21.50
N TYR A 453 -12.56 14.17 -21.18
CA TYR A 453 -12.21 15.51 -21.63
C TYR A 453 -11.68 16.31 -20.45
N ILE A 454 -10.35 16.50 -20.42
CA ILE A 454 -9.69 17.37 -19.45
C ILE A 454 -8.44 17.93 -20.11
N THR A 455 -8.20 19.23 -19.97
CA THR A 455 -6.94 19.87 -20.36
C THR A 455 -6.43 20.64 -19.16
N LEU A 456 -5.26 20.25 -18.68
CA LEU A 456 -4.68 20.87 -17.49
C LEU A 456 -4.21 22.31 -17.76
N PRO A 457 -4.39 23.25 -16.82
CA PRO A 457 -3.89 24.61 -16.98
C PRO A 457 -2.36 24.64 -17.01
N LYS A 458 -1.77 25.54 -17.80
CA LYS A 458 -0.30 25.65 -17.99
C LYS A 458 0.48 25.94 -16.71
N SER A 459 -0.19 26.46 -15.67
CA SER A 459 0.36 26.71 -14.35
C SER A 459 0.66 25.45 -13.53
N ILE A 460 0.23 24.26 -13.97
CA ILE A 460 0.47 23.03 -13.22
C ILE A 460 1.97 22.73 -13.14
N GLU A 461 2.44 22.62 -11.91
CA GLU A 461 3.81 22.31 -11.51
C GLU A 461 3.94 20.86 -11.03
N LYS A 462 2.88 20.29 -10.43
CA LYS A 462 2.91 18.95 -9.82
C LYS A 462 1.64 18.16 -10.08
N ILE A 463 1.81 16.86 -10.36
CA ILE A 463 0.72 15.86 -10.36
C ILE A 463 1.00 14.86 -9.23
N GLY A 464 0.05 14.70 -8.32
CA GLY A 464 0.15 13.88 -7.13
C GLY A 464 0.15 12.37 -7.38
N ASN A 465 0.37 11.62 -6.31
CA ASN A 465 0.32 10.16 -6.35
C ASN A 465 -1.10 9.69 -6.67
N TYR A 466 -1.22 8.67 -7.53
CA TYR A 466 -2.51 8.05 -7.88
C TYR A 466 -3.57 9.02 -8.46
N ALA A 467 -3.18 10.24 -8.86
CA ALA A 467 -4.09 11.32 -9.20
C ALA A 467 -5.10 10.99 -10.31
N PHE A 468 -4.70 10.17 -11.29
CA PHE A 468 -5.50 9.68 -12.42
C PHE A 468 -5.43 8.15 -12.55
N GLN A 469 -5.11 7.44 -11.46
CA GLN A 469 -5.11 5.98 -11.48
C GLN A 469 -6.53 5.49 -11.82
N ASP A 470 -6.63 4.47 -12.67
CA ASP A 470 -7.88 3.83 -13.10
C ASP A 470 -8.85 4.79 -13.84
N CYS A 471 -8.36 5.93 -14.35
CA CYS A 471 -9.08 6.77 -15.32
C CYS A 471 -9.02 6.14 -16.72
N THR A 472 -9.74 5.04 -16.93
CA THR A 472 -9.59 4.15 -18.10
C THR A 472 -9.96 4.78 -19.44
N ASN A 473 -10.84 5.79 -19.46
CA ASN A 473 -11.25 6.51 -20.68
C ASN A 473 -10.50 7.84 -20.89
N LEU A 474 -9.48 8.12 -20.06
CA LEU A 474 -8.68 9.33 -20.17
C LEU A 474 -8.06 9.44 -21.57
N GLY A 475 -8.09 10.61 -22.19
CA GLY A 475 -7.41 10.88 -23.45
C GLY A 475 -6.09 11.62 -23.23
N ASP A 476 -5.73 12.47 -24.19
CA ASP A 476 -4.70 13.50 -23.99
C ASP A 476 -5.20 14.55 -22.98
N ILE A 477 -4.33 14.90 -22.02
CA ILE A 477 -4.61 15.91 -20.99
C ILE A 477 -3.76 17.17 -21.12
N GLY A 478 -2.98 17.28 -22.21
CA GLY A 478 -2.13 18.43 -22.51
C GLY A 478 -0.79 18.44 -21.78
N LEU A 479 -0.25 17.29 -21.37
CA LEU A 479 1.02 17.19 -20.62
C LEU A 479 2.19 17.90 -21.32
N SER A 480 2.24 17.85 -22.65
CA SER A 480 3.29 18.49 -23.46
C SER A 480 3.28 20.02 -23.40
N SER A 481 2.15 20.62 -23.02
CA SER A 481 1.98 22.07 -22.91
C SER A 481 2.33 22.64 -21.53
N LEU A 482 2.60 21.77 -20.55
CA LEU A 482 2.83 22.16 -19.15
C LEU A 482 4.30 22.52 -18.91
N SER A 483 4.73 23.70 -19.37
CA SER A 483 6.13 24.14 -19.27
C SER A 483 6.67 24.29 -17.84
N SER A 484 5.80 24.34 -16.84
CA SER A 484 6.16 24.45 -15.42
C SER A 484 6.13 23.10 -14.67
N LEU A 485 5.69 22.02 -15.32
CA LEU A 485 5.55 20.71 -14.68
C LEU A 485 6.93 20.18 -14.27
N ASN A 486 7.12 19.98 -12.97
CA ASN A 486 8.37 19.53 -12.36
C ASN A 486 8.32 18.08 -11.85
N SER A 487 7.13 17.57 -11.50
CA SER A 487 7.00 16.22 -10.93
C SER A 487 5.66 15.55 -11.23
N ILE A 488 5.74 14.23 -11.47
CA ILE A 488 4.60 13.31 -11.57
C ILE A 488 4.76 12.25 -10.47
N GLY A 489 3.75 12.06 -9.64
CA GLY A 489 3.74 11.16 -8.49
C GLY A 489 3.75 9.67 -8.83
N ILE A 490 3.86 8.85 -7.78
CA ILE A 490 3.81 7.39 -7.85
C ILE A 490 2.44 6.95 -8.38
N SER A 491 2.45 6.07 -9.38
CA SER A 491 1.23 5.50 -9.99
C SER A 491 0.19 6.54 -10.45
N ALA A 492 0.61 7.78 -10.73
CA ALA A 492 -0.29 8.89 -11.05
C ALA A 492 -1.25 8.58 -12.21
N PHE A 493 -0.83 7.78 -13.19
CA PHE A 493 -1.58 7.37 -14.38
C PHE A 493 -1.64 5.84 -14.53
N MET A 494 -1.48 5.09 -13.44
CA MET A 494 -1.56 3.64 -13.48
C MET A 494 -2.94 3.18 -13.99
N SER A 495 -2.98 2.23 -14.93
CA SER A 495 -4.20 1.73 -15.56
C SER A 495 -5.09 2.83 -16.18
N SER A 496 -4.49 3.95 -16.60
CA SER A 496 -5.21 5.06 -17.24
C SER A 496 -5.35 4.87 -18.77
N GLY A 497 -6.32 5.57 -19.35
CA GLY A 497 -6.52 5.66 -20.80
C GLY A 497 -5.52 6.57 -21.54
N LEU A 498 -4.63 7.28 -20.81
CA LEU A 498 -3.73 8.30 -21.37
C LEU A 498 -3.02 7.78 -22.63
N THR A 499 -3.24 8.45 -23.76
CA THR A 499 -2.74 7.98 -25.07
C THR A 499 -1.37 8.52 -25.42
N THR A 500 -0.98 9.68 -24.89
CA THR A 500 0.31 10.32 -25.17
C THR A 500 0.93 10.84 -23.88
N ALA A 501 2.24 10.69 -23.73
CA ALA A 501 2.99 11.21 -22.60
C ALA A 501 4.28 11.89 -23.10
N ASN A 502 4.13 12.91 -23.92
CA ASN A 502 5.22 13.77 -24.36
C ASN A 502 5.56 14.75 -23.23
N LEU A 503 6.50 14.39 -22.37
CA LEU A 503 6.78 15.13 -21.15
C LEU A 503 7.60 16.40 -21.43
N PRO A 504 7.40 17.49 -20.68
CA PRO A 504 8.16 18.72 -20.86
C PRO A 504 9.59 18.60 -20.32
N ASN A 505 10.50 19.43 -20.83
CA ASN A 505 11.91 19.44 -20.41
C ASN A 505 12.11 19.93 -18.96
N SER A 506 11.12 20.61 -18.38
CA SER A 506 11.12 21.08 -16.99
C SER A 506 11.01 19.95 -15.95
N LEU A 507 10.67 18.73 -16.39
CA LEU A 507 10.37 17.63 -15.50
C LEU A 507 11.63 17.06 -14.84
N ASN A 508 11.63 16.99 -13.52
CA ASN A 508 12.75 16.45 -12.73
C ASN A 508 12.48 15.03 -12.21
N TYR A 509 11.21 14.66 -12.07
CA TYR A 509 10.81 13.42 -11.39
C TYR A 509 9.54 12.80 -11.98
N VAL A 510 9.60 11.48 -12.22
CA VAL A 510 8.44 10.62 -12.50
C VAL A 510 8.46 9.43 -11.54
N GLY A 511 7.41 9.29 -10.73
CA GLY A 511 7.32 8.28 -9.69
C GLY A 511 7.23 6.84 -10.21
N THR A 512 7.54 5.89 -9.32
CA THR A 512 7.42 4.45 -9.58
C THR A 512 6.03 4.11 -10.12
N SER A 513 5.97 3.26 -11.15
CA SER A 513 4.72 2.83 -11.78
C SER A 513 3.83 3.95 -12.32
N ALA A 514 4.34 5.18 -12.51
CA ALA A 514 3.53 6.34 -12.88
C ALA A 514 2.58 6.10 -14.06
N PHE A 515 3.01 5.34 -15.07
CA PHE A 515 2.22 5.00 -16.25
C PHE A 515 1.97 3.49 -16.39
N ASN A 516 2.15 2.69 -15.34
CA ASN A 516 1.98 1.23 -15.41
C ASN A 516 0.60 0.87 -16.00
N ASN A 517 0.55 -0.03 -16.98
CA ASN A 517 -0.68 -0.46 -17.67
C ASN A 517 -1.49 0.68 -18.32
N SER A 518 -0.85 1.83 -18.61
CA SER A 518 -1.47 2.94 -19.34
C SER A 518 -1.53 2.65 -20.86
N LYS A 519 -2.35 3.40 -21.59
CA LYS A 519 -2.56 3.25 -23.05
C LYS A 519 -1.65 4.14 -23.90
N ILE A 520 -0.54 4.60 -23.33
CA ILE A 520 0.41 5.49 -24.00
C ILE A 520 0.96 4.82 -25.26
N GLN A 521 0.93 5.54 -26.37
CA GLN A 521 1.50 5.16 -27.67
C GLN A 521 2.87 5.81 -27.88
N ASP A 522 3.01 7.06 -27.44
CA ASP A 522 4.23 7.87 -27.59
C ASP A 522 4.71 8.41 -26.23
N LEU A 523 6.00 8.18 -25.93
CA LEU A 523 6.66 8.71 -24.75
C LEU A 523 7.92 9.48 -25.14
N SER A 524 7.99 10.75 -24.75
CA SER A 524 9.22 11.56 -24.79
C SER A 524 9.57 12.02 -23.38
N ILE A 525 10.81 11.78 -22.94
CA ILE A 525 11.24 12.00 -21.55
C ILE A 525 12.69 12.49 -21.46
N SER A 526 12.98 13.38 -20.51
CA SER A 526 14.30 14.00 -20.27
C SER A 526 14.77 13.90 -18.81
N CYS A 527 14.18 12.98 -18.03
CA CYS A 527 14.56 12.75 -16.63
C CYS A 527 14.73 11.25 -16.35
N ASN A 528 15.17 10.91 -15.15
CA ASN A 528 15.38 9.51 -14.77
C ASN A 528 14.08 8.70 -14.83
N ILE A 529 14.18 7.49 -15.38
CA ILE A 529 13.08 6.55 -15.53
C ILE A 529 13.07 5.61 -14.32
N SER A 530 12.01 5.72 -13.53
CA SER A 530 11.81 4.99 -12.28
C SER A 530 11.39 3.53 -12.50
N GLN A 531 11.38 2.76 -11.42
CA GLN A 531 10.98 1.35 -11.45
C GLN A 531 9.54 1.21 -11.98
N MET A 532 9.33 0.25 -12.90
CA MET A 532 8.01 -0.09 -13.45
C MET A 532 7.25 1.08 -14.12
N MET A 533 7.93 2.21 -14.41
CA MET A 533 7.31 3.47 -14.84
C MET A 533 6.27 3.28 -15.96
N CYS A 534 6.60 2.50 -16.99
CA CYS A 534 5.74 2.17 -18.14
C CYS A 534 5.56 0.65 -18.28
N GLN A 535 5.62 -0.11 -17.20
CA GLN A 535 5.41 -1.56 -17.28
C GLN A 535 3.99 -1.86 -17.78
N TYR A 536 3.86 -2.81 -18.70
CA TYR A 536 2.62 -3.21 -19.37
C TYR A 536 1.92 -2.10 -20.16
N CYS A 537 2.64 -1.04 -20.58
CA CYS A 537 2.16 -0.13 -21.62
C CYS A 537 2.18 -0.83 -22.99
N THR A 538 1.24 -1.75 -23.21
CA THR A 538 1.25 -2.63 -24.40
C THR A 538 1.08 -1.87 -25.71
N SER A 539 0.56 -0.64 -25.67
CA SER A 539 0.34 0.23 -26.83
C SER A 539 1.56 1.10 -27.18
N LEU A 540 2.61 1.13 -26.35
CA LEU A 540 3.76 2.01 -26.56
C LEU A 540 4.54 1.56 -27.80
N THR A 541 4.58 2.41 -28.83
CA THR A 541 5.30 2.16 -30.08
C THR A 541 6.56 3.02 -30.19
N THR A 542 6.50 4.28 -29.73
CA THR A 542 7.63 5.22 -29.83
C THR A 542 8.17 5.60 -28.46
N LEU A 543 9.50 5.55 -28.33
CA LEU A 543 10.23 5.92 -27.12
C LEU A 543 11.36 6.90 -27.49
N ASP A 544 11.17 8.17 -27.14
CA ASP A 544 12.14 9.24 -27.29
C ASP A 544 12.82 9.54 -25.95
N LEU A 545 14.06 9.06 -25.81
CA LEU A 545 14.92 9.33 -24.66
C LEU A 545 15.76 10.57 -24.97
N ARG A 546 15.40 11.71 -24.37
CA ARG A 546 16.11 12.97 -24.57
C ARG A 546 17.27 13.13 -23.59
N GLU A 547 18.10 14.14 -23.85
CA GLU A 547 19.17 14.49 -22.92
C GLU A 547 18.61 14.86 -21.54
N GLY A 548 19.23 14.31 -20.49
CA GLY A 548 18.77 14.40 -19.10
C GLY A 548 18.28 13.07 -18.52
N VAL A 549 18.10 12.04 -19.35
CA VAL A 549 17.87 10.66 -18.88
C VAL A 549 19.20 10.03 -18.47
N PHE A 550 19.46 9.88 -17.16
CA PHE A 550 20.69 9.24 -16.67
C PHE A 550 20.51 7.76 -16.32
N GLN A 551 19.27 7.32 -16.06
CA GLN A 551 18.99 5.96 -15.61
C GLN A 551 17.65 5.43 -16.14
N ILE A 552 17.65 4.16 -16.53
CA ILE A 552 16.47 3.31 -16.72
C ILE A 552 16.46 2.24 -15.64
N SER A 553 15.44 2.22 -14.79
CA SER A 553 15.36 1.33 -13.64
C SER A 553 14.77 -0.05 -13.95
N LEU A 554 14.81 -0.94 -12.95
CA LEU A 554 14.25 -2.28 -12.98
C LEU A 554 12.80 -2.29 -13.49
N PHE A 555 12.51 -3.17 -14.47
CA PHE A 555 11.18 -3.36 -15.08
C PHE A 555 10.54 -2.11 -15.72
N ALA A 556 11.28 -1.02 -15.97
CA ALA A 556 10.73 0.25 -16.43
C ALA A 556 9.76 0.16 -17.62
N PHE A 557 10.07 -0.67 -18.61
CA PHE A 557 9.29 -0.92 -19.84
C PHE A 557 8.93 -2.40 -20.01
N ASN A 558 8.89 -3.18 -18.91
CA ASN A 558 8.57 -4.60 -18.99
C ASN A 558 7.16 -4.79 -19.59
N GLY A 559 7.03 -5.58 -20.66
CA GLY A 559 5.76 -5.87 -21.32
C GLY A 559 5.26 -4.75 -22.23
N CYS A 560 6.10 -3.79 -22.64
CA CYS A 560 5.80 -2.86 -23.73
C CYS A 560 5.84 -3.59 -25.08
N LYS A 561 4.84 -4.44 -25.32
CA LYS A 561 4.84 -5.42 -26.42
C LYS A 561 4.96 -4.79 -27.82
N SER A 562 4.47 -3.57 -28.00
CA SER A 562 4.48 -2.88 -29.31
C SER A 562 5.70 -1.99 -29.54
N LEU A 563 6.63 -1.89 -28.60
CA LEU A 563 7.79 -1.01 -28.72
C LEU A 563 8.74 -1.57 -29.79
N GLU A 564 8.96 -0.82 -30.87
CA GLU A 564 9.74 -1.29 -32.03
C GLU A 564 11.24 -1.04 -31.89
N GLY A 565 11.61 0.09 -31.27
CA GLY A 565 12.99 0.50 -31.11
C GLY A 565 13.17 1.77 -30.29
N PHE A 566 14.41 2.05 -29.90
CA PHE A 566 14.79 3.30 -29.26
C PHE A 566 16.28 3.62 -29.46
N THR A 567 16.64 4.88 -29.22
CA THR A 567 18.03 5.35 -29.24
C THR A 567 18.50 5.65 -27.81
N ILE A 568 19.66 5.11 -27.43
CA ILE A 568 20.35 5.39 -26.17
C ILE A 568 20.98 6.79 -26.28
N PRO A 569 20.57 7.78 -25.44
CA PRO A 569 21.08 9.14 -25.51
C PRO A 569 22.47 9.28 -24.88
N LYS A 570 23.10 10.45 -25.05
CA LYS A 570 24.48 10.67 -24.56
C LYS A 570 24.55 10.64 -23.03
N THR A 571 23.54 11.14 -22.35
CA THR A 571 23.48 11.25 -20.89
C THR A 571 23.20 9.95 -20.15
N LEU A 572 22.73 8.89 -20.82
CA LEU A 572 22.35 7.65 -20.14
C LEU A 572 23.57 6.96 -19.53
N LEU A 573 23.51 6.67 -18.23
CA LEU A 573 24.59 6.00 -17.47
C LEU A 573 24.27 4.54 -17.17
N THR A 574 23.00 4.22 -16.91
CA THR A 574 22.58 2.89 -16.42
C THR A 574 21.30 2.37 -17.08
N ILE A 575 21.33 1.11 -17.52
CA ILE A 575 20.15 0.31 -17.89
C ILE A 575 20.01 -0.85 -16.90
N GLY A 576 18.95 -0.84 -16.10
CA GLY A 576 18.68 -1.82 -15.05
C GLY A 576 18.14 -3.16 -15.58
N SER A 577 18.21 -4.17 -14.71
CA SER A 577 17.77 -5.54 -15.00
C SER A 577 16.31 -5.57 -15.46
N PHE A 578 16.00 -6.42 -16.43
CA PHE A 578 14.63 -6.64 -16.95
C PHE A 578 13.87 -5.37 -17.40
N SER A 579 14.58 -4.26 -17.66
CA SER A 579 13.98 -2.97 -18.03
C SER A 579 13.13 -3.04 -19.29
N PHE A 580 13.50 -3.83 -20.29
CA PHE A 580 12.76 -4.04 -21.54
C PHE A 580 12.31 -5.50 -21.70
N GLN A 581 12.08 -6.20 -20.58
CA GLN A 581 11.63 -7.59 -20.63
C GLN A 581 10.29 -7.69 -21.39
N ASN A 582 10.11 -8.70 -22.24
CA ASN A 582 8.89 -8.95 -23.02
C ASN A 582 8.45 -7.76 -23.91
N CYS A 583 9.39 -6.95 -24.40
CA CYS A 583 9.13 -6.04 -25.52
C CYS A 583 9.19 -6.83 -26.83
N GLU A 584 8.10 -7.56 -27.11
CA GLU A 584 8.04 -8.59 -28.16
C GLU A 584 8.39 -8.06 -29.57
N GLN A 585 8.00 -6.83 -29.88
CA GLN A 585 8.28 -6.18 -31.16
C GLN A 585 9.61 -5.42 -31.23
N LEU A 586 10.38 -5.36 -30.13
CA LEU A 586 11.63 -4.61 -30.10
C LEU A 586 12.64 -5.27 -31.04
N SER A 587 13.03 -4.53 -32.07
CA SER A 587 13.92 -5.00 -33.14
C SER A 587 15.18 -4.15 -33.27
N GLU A 588 15.13 -2.89 -32.86
CA GLU A 588 16.23 -1.94 -33.05
C GLU A 588 16.60 -1.20 -31.75
N VAL A 589 17.86 -1.32 -31.33
CA VAL A 589 18.44 -0.54 -30.24
C VAL A 589 19.73 0.11 -30.75
N ASN A 590 19.71 1.43 -30.83
CA ASN A 590 20.81 2.23 -31.36
C ASN A 590 21.49 3.03 -30.27
N MET A 591 22.81 3.24 -30.38
CA MET A 591 23.57 4.07 -29.46
C MET A 591 24.15 5.29 -30.19
N VAL A 592 23.97 6.49 -29.61
CA VAL A 592 24.60 7.71 -30.13
C VAL A 592 26.13 7.70 -29.94
N THR A 593 26.83 8.52 -30.71
CA THR A 593 28.28 8.70 -30.54
C THR A 593 28.61 9.37 -29.20
N ASN A 594 29.73 8.96 -28.59
CA ASN A 594 30.21 9.46 -27.29
C ASN A 594 29.20 9.30 -26.14
N CYS A 595 28.44 8.21 -26.12
CA CYS A 595 27.52 7.88 -25.04
C CYS A 595 28.26 7.68 -23.70
N ASN A 596 27.66 8.12 -22.60
CA ASN A 596 28.22 7.96 -21.25
C ASN A 596 27.76 6.68 -20.54
N LEU A 597 27.19 5.72 -21.27
CA LEU A 597 26.68 4.48 -20.67
C LEU A 597 27.82 3.74 -19.95
N LYS A 598 27.61 3.42 -18.67
CA LYS A 598 28.59 2.75 -17.80
C LYS A 598 28.13 1.37 -17.40
N THR A 599 26.84 1.22 -17.13
CA THR A 599 26.28 -0.01 -16.58
C THR A 599 25.09 -0.46 -17.42
N VAL A 600 25.16 -1.69 -17.89
CA VAL A 600 24.01 -2.44 -18.37
C VAL A 600 23.91 -3.67 -17.48
N GLU A 601 22.72 -3.97 -16.99
CA GLU A 601 22.46 -5.17 -16.20
C GLU A 601 21.84 -6.27 -17.07
N GLY A 602 22.12 -7.53 -16.72
CA GLY A 602 21.66 -8.68 -17.50
C GLY A 602 20.14 -8.87 -17.47
N GLY A 603 19.63 -9.64 -18.43
CA GLY A 603 18.21 -9.95 -18.55
C GLY A 603 17.34 -8.80 -19.05
N CYS A 604 17.90 -7.60 -19.31
CA CYS A 604 17.16 -6.41 -19.73
C CYS A 604 16.35 -6.59 -21.02
N PHE A 605 16.76 -7.48 -21.94
CA PHE A 605 16.05 -7.79 -23.20
C PHE A 605 15.47 -9.22 -23.25
N THR A 606 15.22 -9.85 -22.09
CA THR A 606 14.61 -11.19 -22.06
C THR A 606 13.21 -11.13 -22.66
N GLY A 607 12.89 -11.99 -23.63
CA GLY A 607 11.57 -12.01 -24.29
C GLY A 607 11.40 -10.98 -25.42
N CYS A 608 12.47 -10.28 -25.82
CA CYS A 608 12.48 -9.47 -27.05
C CYS A 608 12.76 -10.36 -28.26
N PHE A 609 11.71 -10.94 -28.84
CA PHE A 609 11.82 -11.98 -29.87
C PHE A 609 12.44 -11.49 -31.19
N ASN A 610 12.25 -10.20 -31.49
CA ASN A 610 12.71 -9.60 -32.75
C ASN A 610 14.08 -8.93 -32.63
N LEU A 611 14.64 -8.79 -31.43
CA LEU A 611 15.94 -8.13 -31.24
C LEU A 611 17.05 -9.09 -31.65
N LYS A 612 17.87 -8.68 -32.62
CA LYS A 612 18.99 -9.48 -33.14
C LYS A 612 20.35 -8.90 -32.78
N GLU A 613 20.45 -7.58 -32.74
CA GLU A 613 21.69 -6.87 -32.45
C GLU A 613 21.44 -5.58 -31.66
N ILE A 614 22.49 -5.07 -31.01
CA ILE A 614 22.54 -3.71 -30.47
C ILE A 614 23.58 -2.95 -31.29
N LYS A 615 23.18 -1.87 -31.97
CA LYS A 615 24.08 -1.09 -32.81
C LYS A 615 24.85 -0.10 -31.95
N LEU A 616 26.14 -0.39 -31.75
CA LEU A 616 27.07 0.48 -31.06
C LEU A 616 27.60 1.59 -31.99
N SER A 617 27.93 2.74 -31.42
CA SER A 617 28.61 3.80 -32.16
C SER A 617 30.04 3.37 -32.54
N PRO A 618 30.58 3.79 -33.71
CA PRO A 618 31.97 3.49 -34.08
C PRO A 618 33.04 4.00 -33.09
N ALA A 619 32.71 5.02 -32.29
CA ALA A 619 33.59 5.59 -31.27
C ALA A 619 33.35 5.01 -29.85
N GLU A 620 32.64 3.89 -29.74
CA GLU A 620 32.31 3.26 -28.46
C GLU A 620 33.57 2.71 -27.76
N ALA A 621 33.75 3.06 -26.47
CA ALA A 621 34.96 2.75 -25.70
C ALA A 621 34.70 1.93 -24.42
N ASN A 622 33.44 1.79 -24.00
CA ASN A 622 33.05 1.06 -22.79
C ASN A 622 32.51 -0.33 -23.11
N PHE A 623 31.87 -0.50 -24.27
CA PHE A 623 31.24 -1.75 -24.68
C PHE A 623 31.80 -2.31 -25.98
N SER A 624 31.66 -3.62 -26.14
CA SER A 624 31.81 -4.31 -27.42
C SER A 624 30.58 -5.18 -27.67
N PHE A 625 30.11 -5.23 -28.91
CA PHE A 625 29.04 -6.12 -29.33
C PHE A 625 29.58 -7.08 -30.37
N TYR A 626 29.67 -8.36 -30.02
CA TYR A 626 30.24 -9.37 -30.90
C TYR A 626 29.54 -10.70 -30.66
N ASN A 627 29.22 -11.41 -31.75
CA ASN A 627 28.56 -12.72 -31.71
C ASN A 627 27.33 -12.73 -30.78
N GLY A 628 26.44 -11.75 -30.97
CA GLY A 628 25.19 -11.61 -30.22
C GLY A 628 25.36 -11.27 -28.73
N ALA A 629 26.58 -11.00 -28.26
CA ALA A 629 26.85 -10.65 -26.87
C ALA A 629 27.34 -9.20 -26.75
N LEU A 630 26.70 -8.46 -25.85
CA LEU A 630 27.19 -7.21 -25.30
C LEU A 630 28.13 -7.50 -24.12
N MET A 631 29.36 -7.01 -24.25
CA MET A 631 30.45 -7.19 -23.31
C MET A 631 31.05 -5.82 -22.95
N ASN A 632 31.87 -5.74 -21.91
CA ASN A 632 32.75 -4.59 -21.77
C ASN A 632 33.77 -4.55 -22.93
N TYR A 633 34.36 -3.39 -23.18
CA TYR A 633 35.23 -3.16 -24.35
C TYR A 633 36.40 -4.15 -24.43
N ILE A 634 37.05 -4.44 -23.30
CA ILE A 634 38.17 -5.39 -23.21
C ILE A 634 37.72 -6.87 -23.12
N GLN A 635 36.43 -7.16 -23.26
CA GLN A 635 35.84 -8.51 -23.28
C GLN A 635 36.14 -9.38 -22.05
N THR A 636 36.34 -8.77 -20.87
CA THR A 636 36.52 -9.47 -19.60
C THR A 636 35.20 -9.77 -18.87
N LYS A 637 34.09 -9.13 -19.27
CA LYS A 637 32.76 -9.37 -18.70
C LYS A 637 31.69 -9.44 -19.80
N LEU A 638 30.97 -10.56 -19.85
CA LEU A 638 29.75 -10.71 -20.66
C LEU A 638 28.55 -10.21 -19.85
N ILE A 639 27.82 -9.26 -20.42
CA ILE A 639 26.78 -8.52 -19.73
C ILE A 639 25.40 -9.02 -20.17
N VAL A 640 25.15 -9.02 -21.48
CA VAL A 640 23.90 -9.46 -22.08
C VAL A 640 24.22 -10.25 -23.34
N PHE A 641 23.63 -11.43 -23.49
CA PHE A 641 23.53 -12.14 -24.75
C PHE A 641 22.11 -11.94 -25.29
N ILE A 642 21.99 -11.55 -26.55
CA ILE A 642 20.71 -11.34 -27.22
C ILE A 642 20.03 -12.71 -27.39
N PRO A 643 18.94 -13.00 -26.64
CA PRO A 643 18.45 -14.37 -26.51
C PRO A 643 17.97 -15.00 -27.83
N TYR A 644 17.53 -14.16 -28.77
CA TYR A 644 16.97 -14.55 -30.07
C TYR A 644 17.91 -14.21 -31.25
N SER A 645 19.21 -14.02 -31.00
CA SER A 645 20.27 -13.74 -31.99
C SER A 645 20.55 -14.85 -33.03
N GLU A 646 19.83 -15.97 -32.99
CA GLU A 646 20.02 -17.17 -33.85
C GLU A 646 21.34 -17.92 -33.61
N ILE A 647 22.17 -17.46 -32.68
CA ILE A 647 23.46 -18.07 -32.37
C ILE A 647 23.26 -19.34 -31.55
N LYS A 648 23.67 -20.46 -32.15
CA LYS A 648 23.60 -21.79 -31.52
C LYS A 648 24.83 -22.14 -30.71
N ASN A 649 26.00 -21.65 -31.13
CA ASN A 649 27.28 -21.97 -30.52
C ASN A 649 27.96 -20.67 -30.12
N PHE A 650 28.20 -20.47 -28.83
CA PHE A 650 28.89 -19.30 -28.33
C PHE A 650 30.30 -19.67 -27.89
N MET A 651 31.31 -19.07 -28.53
CA MET A 651 32.69 -19.15 -28.10
C MET A 651 32.96 -18.02 -27.12
N VAL A 652 33.30 -18.36 -25.89
CA VAL A 652 33.64 -17.37 -24.86
C VAL A 652 35.04 -16.82 -25.16
N PRO A 653 35.22 -15.49 -25.27
CA PRO A 653 36.52 -14.86 -25.48
C PRO A 653 37.57 -15.30 -24.46
N SER A 654 38.83 -15.40 -24.87
CA SER A 654 39.93 -15.87 -24.00
C SER A 654 40.21 -14.97 -22.80
N GLU A 655 39.90 -13.68 -22.94
CA GLU A 655 40.04 -12.65 -21.91
C GLU A 655 38.88 -12.63 -20.90
N MET A 656 37.81 -13.41 -21.14
CA MET A 656 36.61 -13.39 -20.31
C MET A 656 36.90 -13.85 -18.88
N GLU A 657 36.56 -13.01 -17.91
CA GLU A 657 36.69 -13.30 -16.48
C GLU A 657 35.34 -13.56 -15.81
N VAL A 658 34.26 -12.93 -16.30
CA VAL A 658 32.93 -12.98 -15.68
C VAL A 658 31.83 -13.17 -16.72
N ILE A 659 30.95 -14.15 -16.50
CA ILE A 659 29.61 -14.17 -17.11
C ILE A 659 28.63 -13.56 -16.10
N GLY A 660 28.05 -12.40 -16.44
CA GLY A 660 27.19 -11.63 -15.54
C GLY A 660 25.84 -12.31 -15.23
N SER A 661 25.16 -11.81 -14.20
CA SER A 661 23.85 -12.33 -13.80
C SER A 661 22.85 -12.21 -14.95
N TYR A 662 22.05 -13.23 -15.18
CA TYR A 662 21.04 -13.29 -16.26
C TYR A 662 21.59 -13.11 -17.69
N ALA A 663 22.90 -13.19 -17.89
CA ALA A 663 23.54 -12.84 -19.15
C ALA A 663 22.96 -13.56 -20.38
N PHE A 664 22.77 -14.87 -20.30
CA PHE A 664 22.17 -15.72 -21.33
C PHE A 664 20.71 -16.08 -21.03
N MET A 665 20.08 -15.47 -20.02
CA MET A 665 18.77 -15.90 -19.55
C MET A 665 17.73 -15.91 -20.68
N GLY A 666 16.98 -17.01 -20.77
CA GLY A 666 15.89 -17.14 -21.73
C GLY A 666 16.34 -17.25 -23.18
N SER A 667 17.53 -17.80 -23.46
CA SER A 667 18.08 -17.98 -24.81
C SER A 667 17.69 -19.33 -25.41
N PRO A 668 16.62 -19.44 -26.23
CA PRO A 668 16.16 -20.73 -26.74
C PRO A 668 17.02 -21.28 -27.87
N GLN A 669 17.80 -20.48 -28.59
CA GLN A 669 18.62 -20.97 -29.71
C GLN A 669 20.00 -21.44 -29.28
N LEU A 670 20.48 -21.03 -28.11
CA LEU A 670 21.80 -21.38 -27.61
C LEU A 670 21.86 -22.87 -27.28
N MET A 671 22.70 -23.60 -28.01
CA MET A 671 22.91 -25.05 -27.85
C MET A 671 24.22 -25.38 -27.17
N ARG A 672 25.29 -24.64 -27.46
CA ARG A 672 26.64 -24.95 -26.98
C ARG A 672 27.41 -23.71 -26.54
N VAL A 673 28.16 -23.83 -25.46
CA VAL A 673 29.05 -22.76 -24.95
C VAL A 673 30.45 -23.32 -24.72
N PHE A 674 31.45 -22.67 -25.31
CA PHE A 674 32.84 -23.09 -25.26
C PHE A 674 33.70 -22.08 -24.49
N PHE A 675 34.14 -22.46 -23.30
CA PHE A 675 35.14 -21.74 -22.52
C PHE A 675 36.54 -22.20 -22.94
N SER A 676 37.09 -21.56 -23.97
CA SER A 676 38.41 -21.88 -24.54
C SER A 676 39.59 -21.22 -23.80
N GLY A 677 39.35 -20.14 -23.06
CA GLY A 677 40.34 -19.46 -22.22
C GLY A 677 40.48 -20.03 -20.81
N SER A 678 41.50 -19.58 -20.08
CA SER A 678 41.77 -19.95 -18.68
C SER A 678 41.42 -18.85 -17.66
N LYS A 679 40.96 -17.68 -18.13
CA LYS A 679 40.74 -16.49 -17.29
C LYS A 679 39.36 -16.41 -16.62
N ILE A 680 38.41 -17.28 -16.97
CA ILE A 680 37.07 -17.24 -16.37
C ILE A 680 37.16 -17.54 -14.87
N LYS A 681 36.71 -16.59 -14.06
CA LYS A 681 36.72 -16.66 -12.58
C LYS A 681 35.33 -16.90 -12.03
N ARG A 682 34.29 -16.34 -12.67
CA ARG A 682 32.93 -16.35 -12.12
C ARG A 682 31.82 -16.45 -13.17
N ILE A 683 30.79 -17.22 -12.86
CA ILE A 683 29.53 -17.27 -13.59
C ILE A 683 28.41 -16.93 -12.61
N ASP A 684 27.79 -15.77 -12.80
CA ASP A 684 26.92 -15.13 -11.79
C ASP A 684 25.50 -15.71 -11.76
N TYR A 685 24.69 -15.19 -10.83
CA TYR A 685 23.33 -15.61 -10.55
C TYR A 685 22.46 -15.77 -11.81
N GLN A 686 21.87 -16.95 -11.99
CA GLN A 686 20.95 -17.25 -13.10
C GLN A 686 21.50 -16.93 -14.50
N ALA A 687 22.83 -16.94 -14.68
CA ALA A 687 23.48 -16.54 -15.93
C ALA A 687 22.96 -17.30 -17.17
N PHE A 688 22.59 -18.58 -17.06
CA PHE A 688 22.04 -19.41 -18.13
C PHE A 688 20.61 -19.87 -17.84
N LYS A 689 19.87 -19.19 -16.96
CA LYS A 689 18.53 -19.64 -16.58
C LYS A 689 17.60 -19.72 -17.79
N ASN A 690 16.82 -20.80 -17.88
CA ASN A 690 15.84 -21.04 -18.94
C ASN A 690 16.46 -21.01 -20.36
N CYS A 691 17.62 -21.64 -20.56
CA CYS A 691 18.16 -21.94 -21.89
C CYS A 691 17.77 -23.38 -22.29
N PRO A 692 16.56 -23.61 -22.85
CA PRO A 692 16.00 -24.96 -22.99
C PRO A 692 16.81 -25.87 -23.94
N ASN A 693 17.46 -25.32 -24.96
CA ASN A 693 18.20 -26.09 -25.96
C ASN A 693 19.70 -26.19 -25.67
N LEU A 694 20.18 -25.56 -24.59
CA LEU A 694 21.57 -25.67 -24.15
C LEU A 694 21.82 -27.13 -23.76
N ASN A 695 22.67 -27.80 -24.55
CA ASN A 695 22.95 -29.22 -24.42
C ASN A 695 24.43 -29.53 -24.22
N PHE A 696 25.31 -28.54 -24.37
CA PHE A 696 26.74 -28.76 -24.16
C PHE A 696 27.47 -27.52 -23.62
N VAL A 697 28.21 -27.69 -22.53
CA VAL A 697 29.13 -26.68 -22.02
C VAL A 697 30.53 -27.28 -21.88
N PHE A 698 31.51 -26.67 -22.54
CA PHE A 698 32.89 -27.13 -22.60
C PHE A 698 33.84 -26.18 -21.91
N PHE A 699 34.68 -26.70 -21.01
CA PHE A 699 35.81 -26.00 -20.41
C PHE A 699 37.13 -26.63 -20.89
N ALA A 700 37.90 -25.89 -21.68
CA ALA A 700 39.13 -26.39 -22.30
C ALA A 700 40.30 -26.54 -21.30
N SER A 701 40.39 -25.64 -20.32
CA SER A 701 41.51 -25.60 -19.38
C SER A 701 41.40 -26.73 -18.34
N SER A 702 42.45 -27.53 -18.21
CA SER A 702 42.54 -28.62 -17.22
C SER A 702 42.76 -28.13 -15.79
N LYS A 703 43.14 -26.85 -15.60
CA LYS A 703 43.39 -26.21 -14.30
C LYS A 703 42.65 -24.86 -14.24
N ILE A 704 41.34 -24.92 -14.05
CA ILE A 704 40.52 -23.73 -13.87
C ILE A 704 39.60 -23.88 -12.66
N ASP A 705 39.47 -22.81 -11.89
CA ASP A 705 38.56 -22.71 -10.77
C ASP A 705 37.55 -21.60 -11.07
N VAL A 706 36.27 -21.97 -11.09
CA VAL A 706 35.17 -21.07 -11.43
C VAL A 706 34.19 -21.03 -10.26
N ALA A 707 33.92 -19.83 -9.76
CA ALA A 707 32.86 -19.61 -8.79
C ALA A 707 31.51 -19.50 -9.53
N PHE A 708 30.50 -20.22 -9.05
CA PHE A 708 29.16 -20.24 -9.64
C PHE A 708 28.16 -19.59 -8.68
N GLY A 709 27.35 -18.66 -9.18
CA GLY A 709 26.19 -18.12 -8.48
C GLY A 709 25.10 -19.17 -8.26
N SER A 710 24.00 -18.79 -7.59
CA SER A 710 22.84 -19.68 -7.47
C SER A 710 22.07 -19.81 -8.78
N GLU A 711 21.48 -20.98 -9.00
CA GLU A 711 20.57 -21.27 -10.13
C GLU A 711 21.13 -20.99 -11.53
N VAL A 712 22.46 -21.03 -11.72
CA VAL A 712 23.13 -20.69 -12.98
C VAL A 712 22.50 -21.38 -14.20
N PHE A 713 22.24 -22.69 -14.11
CA PHE A 713 21.67 -23.51 -15.19
C PHE A 713 20.23 -23.98 -14.91
N SER A 714 19.50 -23.28 -14.04
CA SER A 714 18.09 -23.64 -13.76
C SER A 714 17.25 -23.55 -15.04
N GLY A 715 16.42 -24.56 -15.31
CA GLY A 715 15.62 -24.64 -16.55
C GLY A 715 16.38 -25.09 -17.82
N CYS A 716 17.66 -25.49 -17.72
CA CYS A 716 18.43 -26.05 -18.83
C CYS A 716 18.26 -27.58 -18.94
N TYR A 717 17.07 -28.03 -19.33
CA TYR A 717 16.69 -29.46 -19.26
C TYR A 717 17.55 -30.41 -20.11
N ASN A 718 18.16 -29.93 -21.18
CA ASN A 718 19.03 -30.75 -22.03
C ASN A 718 20.47 -30.83 -21.49
N LEU A 719 20.91 -29.84 -20.71
CA LEU A 719 22.27 -29.76 -20.20
C LEU A 719 22.53 -30.74 -19.04
N VAL A 720 21.47 -31.15 -18.33
CA VAL A 720 21.56 -32.12 -17.23
C VAL A 720 21.51 -33.58 -17.71
N LYS A 721 21.42 -33.81 -19.02
CA LYS A 721 21.47 -35.15 -19.63
C LYS A 721 22.91 -35.60 -19.85
N CYS A 722 23.09 -36.89 -20.14
CA CYS A 722 24.40 -37.49 -20.38
C CYS A 722 25.20 -36.75 -21.45
N GLY A 723 26.48 -36.47 -21.18
CA GLY A 723 27.36 -35.72 -22.07
C GLY A 723 27.12 -34.20 -22.13
N GLY A 724 26.32 -33.64 -21.22
CA GLY A 724 26.02 -32.20 -21.19
C GLY A 724 27.20 -31.30 -20.84
N PHE A 725 28.21 -31.81 -20.13
CA PHE A 725 29.40 -31.06 -19.75
C PHE A 725 30.69 -31.80 -20.07
N SER A 726 31.69 -31.03 -20.49
CA SER A 726 33.09 -31.45 -20.48
C SER A 726 33.89 -30.43 -19.67
N ALA A 727 34.27 -30.79 -18.44
CA ALA A 727 34.90 -29.90 -17.48
C ALA A 727 35.94 -30.63 -16.60
N PRO A 728 36.98 -29.95 -16.11
CA PRO A 728 37.94 -30.52 -15.16
C PRO A 728 37.28 -30.84 -13.82
N SER A 729 37.95 -31.68 -13.01
CA SER A 729 37.41 -32.21 -11.74
C SER A 729 36.98 -31.11 -10.75
N SER A 730 37.69 -29.99 -10.68
CA SER A 730 37.35 -28.85 -9.82
C SER A 730 35.97 -28.28 -10.16
N VAL A 731 35.76 -27.88 -11.42
CA VAL A 731 34.49 -27.34 -11.92
C VAL A 731 33.36 -28.37 -11.81
N ARG A 732 33.64 -29.63 -12.15
CA ARG A 732 32.68 -30.74 -12.03
C ARG A 732 32.14 -30.86 -10.61
N ASN A 733 33.02 -30.90 -9.61
CA ASN A 733 32.61 -31.07 -8.22
C ASN A 733 31.72 -29.91 -7.74
N THR A 734 32.06 -28.68 -8.13
CA THR A 734 31.26 -27.48 -7.81
C THR A 734 29.87 -27.54 -8.44
N LEU A 735 29.77 -27.91 -9.73
CA LEU A 735 28.49 -28.03 -10.42
C LEU A 735 27.60 -29.15 -9.83
N ILE A 736 28.18 -30.28 -9.44
CA ILE A 736 27.45 -31.35 -8.76
C ILE A 736 26.90 -30.87 -7.41
N ALA A 737 27.70 -30.12 -6.64
CA ALA A 737 27.25 -29.55 -5.37
C ALA A 737 26.09 -28.55 -5.54
N GLN A 738 25.95 -27.94 -6.73
CA GLN A 738 24.84 -27.06 -7.10
C GLN A 738 23.64 -27.80 -7.74
N GLY A 739 23.64 -29.13 -7.73
CA GLY A 739 22.51 -29.94 -8.19
C GLY A 739 22.57 -30.43 -9.64
N ILE A 740 23.68 -30.22 -10.36
CA ILE A 740 23.87 -30.85 -11.68
C ILE A 740 24.16 -32.35 -11.49
N PRO A 741 23.40 -33.27 -12.12
CA PRO A 741 23.57 -34.69 -11.90
C PRO A 741 24.89 -35.20 -12.49
N LYS A 742 25.53 -36.16 -11.80
CA LYS A 742 26.81 -36.76 -12.20
C LYS A 742 26.81 -37.29 -13.64
N ILE A 743 25.67 -37.83 -14.09
CA ILE A 743 25.50 -38.36 -15.45
C ILE A 743 25.83 -37.33 -16.55
N ALA A 744 25.67 -36.03 -16.26
CA ALA A 744 25.93 -34.97 -17.22
C ALA A 744 27.42 -34.84 -17.62
N PHE A 745 28.34 -35.46 -16.89
CA PHE A 745 29.78 -35.42 -17.15
C PHE A 745 30.35 -36.72 -17.76
N ASN A 746 29.49 -37.69 -18.10
CA ASN A 746 29.92 -38.96 -18.66
C ASN A 746 30.11 -38.85 -20.18
N ASN A 747 31.20 -39.43 -20.70
CA ASN A 747 31.52 -39.47 -22.13
C ASN A 747 30.90 -40.69 -22.85
N GLU A 748 30.65 -41.76 -22.12
CA GLU A 748 30.03 -42.99 -22.62
C GLU A 748 28.71 -43.20 -21.90
N CYS A 749 27.64 -43.18 -22.67
CA CYS A 749 26.28 -43.39 -22.20
C CYS A 749 25.79 -44.68 -22.86
N ASP A 750 25.43 -45.67 -22.07
CA ASP A 750 24.93 -46.94 -22.60
C ASP A 750 23.68 -46.67 -23.45
N ILE A 751 23.75 -46.96 -24.76
CA ILE A 751 22.63 -46.78 -25.69
C ILE A 751 21.55 -47.84 -25.43
N SER A 752 21.87 -48.87 -24.62
CA SER A 752 20.97 -49.94 -24.21
C SER A 752 20.29 -49.69 -22.87
N VAL A 753 19.64 -48.54 -22.70
CA VAL A 753 18.53 -48.42 -21.73
C VAL A 753 17.41 -47.60 -22.35
N THR A 754 16.61 -48.26 -23.18
CA THR A 754 15.21 -47.91 -23.39
C THR A 754 14.43 -48.19 -22.10
N CYS A 755 14.67 -47.43 -21.05
CA CYS A 755 13.67 -47.29 -20.00
C CYS A 755 12.66 -46.26 -20.51
N LYS A 756 11.57 -46.78 -21.09
CA LYS A 756 10.24 -46.22 -20.82
C LYS A 756 10.15 -46.02 -19.30
N ILE A 757 10.49 -44.83 -18.82
CA ILE A 757 9.88 -44.34 -17.60
C ILE A 757 8.47 -43.95 -18.04
N GLN A 758 7.48 -44.70 -17.57
CA GLN A 758 6.11 -44.26 -17.64
C GLN A 758 6.04 -42.81 -17.12
N PRO A 759 5.28 -41.92 -17.76
CA PRO A 759 4.99 -40.65 -17.14
C PRO A 759 4.11 -40.91 -15.92
N GLN A 760 4.70 -41.06 -14.74
CA GLN A 760 4.00 -40.64 -13.53
C GLN A 760 4.12 -39.13 -13.46
N PHE A 761 3.23 -38.47 -14.18
CA PHE A 761 2.78 -37.18 -13.72
C PHE A 761 2.03 -37.43 -12.40
N LYS A 762 2.66 -37.08 -11.27
CA LYS A 762 1.89 -36.40 -10.23
C LYS A 762 1.93 -34.92 -10.56
N ILE A 763 1.05 -34.51 -11.47
CA ILE A 763 0.45 -33.20 -11.35
C ILE A 763 -0.45 -33.34 -10.13
N SER A 764 -0.09 -32.68 -9.03
CA SER A 764 -1.11 -32.31 -8.05
C SER A 764 -2.21 -31.59 -8.82
N THR A 765 -3.47 -31.94 -8.58
CA THR A 765 -4.66 -31.25 -9.12
C THR A 765 -4.64 -29.73 -8.88
N MET A 766 -3.71 -29.22 -8.07
CA MET A 766 -3.48 -27.81 -7.79
C MET A 766 -2.80 -27.02 -8.93
N TYR A 767 -2.10 -27.66 -9.88
CA TYR A 767 -1.42 -26.94 -10.99
C TYR A 767 -2.24 -26.80 -12.29
N LEU A 768 -3.51 -27.23 -12.29
CA LEU A 768 -4.42 -27.10 -13.44
C LEU A 768 -5.51 -26.04 -13.28
N PHE A 769 -5.52 -25.28 -12.18
CA PHE A 769 -6.59 -24.32 -11.90
C PHE A 769 -6.51 -22.93 -12.57
N PRO A 770 -5.38 -22.40 -13.11
CA PRO A 770 -5.41 -21.08 -13.75
C PRO A 770 -5.85 -21.06 -15.23
N PHE A 771 -6.15 -22.20 -15.87
CA PHE A 771 -6.33 -22.23 -17.34
C PHE A 771 -7.66 -22.80 -17.86
N ILE A 772 -8.64 -23.12 -17.01
CA ILE A 772 -9.99 -23.52 -17.47
C ILE A 772 -11.07 -22.89 -16.58
N GLN A 773 -11.36 -21.60 -16.82
CA GLN A 773 -12.73 -21.03 -16.80
C GLN A 773 -12.72 -19.58 -17.30
N MET A 774 -12.46 -19.42 -18.60
CA MET A 774 -13.19 -18.47 -19.43
C MET A 774 -13.60 -19.26 -20.68
N LEU A 775 -14.82 -19.83 -20.62
CA LEU A 775 -15.69 -20.34 -21.69
C LEU A 775 -16.64 -21.40 -21.08
N ILE A 776 -17.58 -20.96 -20.24
CA ILE A 776 -19.03 -20.85 -20.51
C ILE A 776 -19.51 -19.62 -19.72
#